data_AF-A0AB40EA89-F1
#
_entry.id   AF-A0AB40EA89-F1
#
_cell.length_a   1.000
_cell.length_b   1.000
_cell.length_c   1.000
_cell.angle_alpha   90.00
_cell.angle_beta   90.00
_cell.angle_gamma   90.00
#
_symmetry.space_group_name_H-M   'P 1'
#
loop_
_entity.id
_entity.type
_entity.pdbx_description
1 polymer ?
#
loop_
_entity_poly.entity_id
_entity_poly.type
_entity_poly.pdbx_seq_one_letter_code
_entity_poly.pdbx_strand_id
1 'polypeptide(L)'
;MKVIVVLLFLVGNAITTHAYKCIETERQALLTFKQGLVDYQNRLSSWTSSNKNCCTWSGIRCHDLTNHIIMLDLRPNFTYYDAGMRWGPIYGEITLSLVQLQYLEYLDLSYNGFTKIPNFIDSFTNLEYLNFSGNPLIGNIPSQLGNITKLCILDLSDTMAMSSLISNSFKWVSHLSNLTIFKMSSTNFTKAIDWFHSFKTAPSLLSLHLSNCEFPKLDYDSYFSHTNSSTNSITTLDVSRSIFGSTTISRLLNLSNNLVDLSLYSNNFNVEVTPSNSIIPHYSFQNLKSLRRCNLRLNQFGGEIPKSMGNLCNLKELVLSYNQFNSTIIDTLKSLIDCNNNSLEILNLSHNNLTGPLPRDFAKILNLRELDVSSNKFNGTLPESMGKLSSLELLDISWNSFSGVVSQSHLEKLSKLEHLDLSSNSLTMKLPNTWVPPFHQLQHINLRSCMIGPHFPSWLQTQSNISYIDLSCSGISDTIPIWSFNTTSNLRYLNISFNQIHSTLPNIPLESNHFPIVDLSSNRFHGNIPLNSLFNATMLNLSNNTLTGFDLLFCNSVLNGNVEVLDLSNNQLFGNLPNCWFRLQNLNFLNFRNNRLFGVIPSSIASLYQIQMLDLSKNNLSEALPSSMKNCTHLLFLDVGENSLKGNIPMWIGNTLSNLVILQLKSNHFNGTIPSSLCHLQYIQILDISHNNIYGAIPSCINNFTSMVKISGEQNSLDMNKISIYYQIGYFSELQEYNIKAFVTWKGKEYEYESILGLLRVINLSSNRLDGEVPMELTDLVELAQLNLSRNNLSGAIPLNIGSLNKLESLDLSHNNFVGEIPIGLAKIFSLAYLDLSYNHLSGSIPISTQLQSFNASSYVGNEDGLCGLPLLTKCPGNHPIFKNDDPNDSDFDHEK
;
A
#
# COMPACT_ATOMS: atom_id res chain seq x y z
N MET A 1 -63.10 25.59 84.05
CA MET A 1 -61.75 25.53 83.42
C MET A 1 -61.89 25.97 81.98
N LYS A 2 -60.90 26.69 81.42
CA LYS A 2 -61.09 27.62 80.30
C LYS A 2 -60.00 27.44 79.21
N VAL A 3 -60.33 27.03 77.99
CA VAL A 3 -59.46 27.15 76.79
C VAL A 3 -60.32 27.28 75.52
N ILE A 4 -60.16 28.40 74.77
CA ILE A 4 -60.85 28.82 73.53
C ILE A 4 -60.25 30.19 73.09
N VAL A 5 -60.02 30.60 71.82
CA VAL A 5 -60.22 29.94 70.50
C VAL A 5 -59.27 30.55 69.41
N VAL A 6 -59.38 30.03 68.18
CA VAL A 6 -58.82 30.38 66.84
C VAL A 6 -58.66 31.87 66.46
N LEU A 7 -57.64 32.21 65.63
CA LEU A 7 -57.76 33.11 64.45
C LEU A 7 -56.58 33.03 63.45
N LEU A 8 -56.79 33.55 62.23
CA LEU A 8 -56.02 33.33 60.99
C LEU A 8 -55.72 34.66 60.26
N PHE A 9 -54.69 34.67 59.39
CA PHE A 9 -54.40 35.63 58.28
C PHE A 9 -54.12 37.13 58.58
N LEU A 10 -52.89 37.61 58.28
CA LEU A 10 -52.56 38.39 57.06
C LEU A 10 -51.09 38.90 57.00
N VAL A 11 -50.45 38.64 55.85
CA VAL A 11 -49.36 39.34 55.11
C VAL A 11 -48.36 40.27 55.83
N GLY A 12 -47.06 39.98 55.61
CA GLY A 12 -45.96 40.94 55.71
C GLY A 12 -44.68 40.43 55.01
N ASN A 13 -44.38 40.94 53.80
CA ASN A 13 -43.24 40.49 52.99
C ASN A 13 -41.88 40.92 53.60
N ALA A 14 -40.94 39.97 53.71
CA ALA A 14 -39.51 40.25 53.77
C ALA A 14 -38.84 39.69 52.50
N ILE A 15 -38.30 40.58 51.66
CA ILE A 15 -37.73 40.22 50.35
C ILE A 15 -36.32 39.64 50.56
N THR A 16 -36.14 38.34 50.30
CA THR A 16 -34.81 37.74 50.15
C THR A 16 -34.32 37.95 48.72
N THR A 17 -33.48 38.96 48.51
CA THR A 17 -32.75 39.15 47.26
C THR A 17 -31.82 37.96 47.03
N HIS A 18 -31.95 37.30 45.87
CA HIS A 18 -31.01 36.25 45.47
C HIS A 18 -29.66 36.91 45.14
N ALA A 19 -28.69 36.74 46.02
CA ALA A 19 -27.36 37.31 45.86
C ALA A 19 -26.66 36.76 44.61
N TYR A 20 -26.07 37.65 43.82
CA TYR A 20 -25.37 37.30 42.59
C TYR A 20 -24.12 36.44 42.91
N LYS A 21 -24.05 35.25 42.32
CA LYS A 21 -23.00 34.24 42.59
C LYS A 21 -21.67 34.45 41.83
N CYS A 22 -21.46 35.58 41.18
CA CYS A 22 -20.26 35.82 40.36
C CYS A 22 -19.57 37.11 40.77
N ILE A 23 -18.24 37.08 40.88
CA ILE A 23 -17.41 38.21 41.26
C ILE A 23 -17.24 39.15 40.05
N GLU A 24 -17.60 40.42 40.22
CA GLU A 24 -17.75 41.37 39.11
C GLU A 24 -16.43 41.62 38.35
N THR A 25 -15.27 41.64 39.02
CA THR A 25 -13.96 41.80 38.38
C THR A 25 -13.62 40.62 37.46
N GLU A 26 -13.87 39.39 37.92
CA GLU A 26 -13.68 38.16 37.14
C GLU A 26 -14.68 38.10 35.97
N ARG A 27 -15.93 38.53 36.19
CA ARG A 27 -16.95 38.64 35.14
C ARG A 27 -16.54 39.60 34.02
N GLN A 28 -16.02 40.78 34.37
CA GLN A 28 -15.56 41.76 33.41
C GLN A 28 -14.30 41.27 32.67
N ALA A 29 -13.38 40.60 33.38
CA ALA A 29 -12.22 39.98 32.75
C ALA A 29 -12.58 38.97 31.65
N LEU A 30 -13.59 38.12 31.88
CA LEU A 30 -14.12 37.20 30.88
C LEU A 30 -14.81 37.92 29.70
N LEU A 31 -15.53 39.01 29.95
CA LEU A 31 -16.16 39.80 28.87
C LEU A 31 -15.11 40.52 28.02
N THR A 32 -14.07 41.09 28.63
CA THR A 32 -12.93 41.67 27.90
C THR A 32 -12.13 40.60 27.14
N PHE A 33 -11.98 39.40 27.70
CA PHE A 33 -11.38 38.27 26.99
C PHE A 33 -12.21 37.92 25.75
N LYS A 34 -13.53 37.73 25.90
CA LYS A 34 -14.46 37.46 24.79
C LYS A 34 -14.43 38.53 23.69
N GLN A 35 -14.21 39.81 24.02
CA GLN A 35 -14.09 40.89 23.02
C GLN A 35 -12.85 40.73 22.13
N GLY A 36 -11.79 40.05 22.58
CA GLY A 36 -10.58 39.76 21.80
C GLY A 36 -10.65 38.47 20.97
N LEU A 37 -11.80 37.79 20.94
CA LEU A 37 -11.99 36.49 20.28
C LEU A 37 -12.99 36.58 19.13
N VAL A 38 -12.74 35.76 18.11
CA VAL A 38 -13.72 35.39 17.09
C VAL A 38 -14.26 34.00 17.44
N ASP A 39 -15.57 33.89 17.58
CA ASP A 39 -16.30 32.69 17.96
C ASP A 39 -17.24 32.27 16.82
N TYR A 40 -16.71 31.50 15.86
CA TYR A 40 -17.42 31.17 14.62
C TYR A 40 -18.66 30.28 14.87
N GLN A 41 -18.61 29.46 15.93
CA GLN A 41 -19.67 28.52 16.30
C GLN A 41 -20.61 29.04 17.40
N ASN A 42 -20.51 30.32 17.80
CA ASN A 42 -21.30 30.94 18.86
C ASN A 42 -21.25 30.18 20.22
N ARG A 43 -20.12 29.54 20.54
CA ARG A 43 -19.93 28.75 21.76
C ARG A 43 -19.89 29.60 23.03
N LEU A 44 -19.42 30.85 22.93
CA LEU A 44 -19.40 31.84 23.99
C LEU A 44 -20.73 32.62 24.08
N SER A 45 -21.79 32.22 23.36
CA SER A 45 -23.10 32.90 23.34
C SER A 45 -23.70 33.13 24.73
N SER A 46 -23.50 32.20 25.67
CA SER A 46 -23.95 32.31 27.06
C SER A 46 -23.26 33.43 27.88
N TRP A 47 -22.09 33.91 27.43
CA TRP A 47 -21.32 34.96 28.10
C TRP A 47 -21.89 36.33 27.73
N THR A 48 -22.92 36.79 28.43
CA THR A 48 -23.62 38.04 28.13
C THR A 48 -23.51 39.07 29.26
N SER A 49 -23.60 40.36 28.91
CA SER A 49 -23.74 41.43 29.90
C SER A 49 -25.07 41.39 30.67
N SER A 50 -26.10 40.74 30.11
CA SER A 50 -27.41 40.55 30.74
C SER A 50 -27.41 39.45 31.81
N ASN A 51 -26.61 38.39 31.66
CA ASN A 51 -26.46 37.36 32.68
C ASN A 51 -25.38 37.76 33.69
N LYS A 52 -25.82 38.25 34.86
CA LYS A 52 -24.93 38.65 35.96
C LYS A 52 -24.24 37.49 36.68
N ASN A 53 -24.59 36.23 36.41
CA ASN A 53 -24.01 35.06 37.07
C ASN A 53 -23.09 34.26 36.13
N CYS A 54 -21.81 34.65 36.04
CA CYS A 54 -20.83 33.96 35.19
C CYS A 54 -20.62 32.48 35.52
N CYS A 55 -20.92 32.05 36.75
CA CYS A 55 -20.85 30.64 37.17
C CYS A 55 -21.90 29.73 36.48
N THR A 56 -22.73 30.29 35.60
CA THR A 56 -23.67 29.58 34.73
C THR A 56 -23.28 29.64 33.25
N TRP A 57 -22.15 30.26 32.92
CA TRP A 57 -21.68 30.40 31.55
C TRP A 57 -21.03 29.09 31.07
N SER A 58 -21.22 28.77 29.80
CA SER A 58 -20.59 27.59 29.18
C SER A 58 -19.07 27.67 29.32
N GLY A 59 -18.46 26.61 29.84
CA GLY A 59 -17.01 26.55 30.07
C GLY A 59 -16.51 27.19 31.36
N ILE A 60 -17.38 27.74 32.22
CA ILE A 60 -16.98 28.36 33.50
C ILE A 60 -17.46 27.53 34.69
N ARG A 61 -16.57 27.27 35.66
CA ARG A 61 -16.94 26.78 37.00
C ARG A 61 -16.37 27.69 38.08
N CYS A 62 -17.19 27.99 39.08
CA CYS A 62 -16.79 28.72 40.27
C CYS A 62 -16.69 27.78 41.48
N HIS A 63 -15.90 28.17 42.47
CA HIS A 63 -15.79 27.48 43.75
C HIS A 63 -17.04 27.69 44.61
N ASP A 64 -17.64 26.60 45.11
CA ASP A 64 -18.99 26.59 45.69
C ASP A 64 -19.17 27.48 46.94
N LEU A 65 -18.08 27.78 47.67
CA LEU A 65 -18.11 28.58 48.89
C LEU A 65 -17.68 30.05 48.70
N THR A 66 -16.76 30.30 47.75
CA THR A 66 -16.11 31.62 47.59
C THR A 66 -16.53 32.34 46.32
N ASN A 67 -17.23 31.66 45.40
CA ASN A 67 -17.71 32.19 44.11
C ASN A 67 -16.61 32.66 43.13
N HIS A 68 -15.32 32.47 43.46
CA HIS A 68 -14.20 32.68 42.54
C HIS A 68 -14.21 31.66 41.41
N ILE A 69 -13.84 32.07 40.20
CA ILE A 69 -13.67 31.18 39.05
C ILE A 69 -12.43 30.29 39.25
N ILE A 70 -12.65 28.96 39.19
CA ILE A 70 -11.61 27.92 39.31
C ILE A 70 -11.38 27.15 38.02
N MET A 71 -12.31 27.20 37.06
CA MET A 71 -12.24 26.47 35.80
C MET A 71 -12.61 27.35 34.61
N LEU A 72 -11.79 27.31 33.57
CA LEU A 72 -12.07 27.81 32.23
C LEU A 72 -11.80 26.69 31.21
N ASP A 73 -12.86 26.16 30.60
CA ASP A 73 -12.81 25.12 29.58
C ASP A 73 -13.49 25.59 28.29
N LEU A 74 -12.68 25.83 27.26
CA LEU A 74 -13.12 26.20 25.92
C LEU A 74 -12.90 25.08 24.90
N ARG A 75 -12.68 23.83 25.31
CA ARG A 75 -12.49 22.70 24.39
C ARG A 75 -13.79 22.37 23.63
N PRO A 76 -13.76 22.15 22.31
CA PRO A 76 -14.94 21.74 21.54
C PRO A 76 -15.38 20.30 21.85
N ASN A 77 -16.68 20.02 21.69
CA ASN A 77 -17.30 18.72 22.00
C ASN A 77 -17.19 17.68 20.85
N PHE A 78 -16.33 17.93 19.87
CA PHE A 78 -16.10 17.04 18.71
C PHE A 78 -14.61 16.71 18.60
N THR A 79 -14.31 15.47 18.26
CA THR A 79 -12.94 14.95 18.06
C THR A 79 -12.48 14.97 16.60
N TYR A 80 -13.27 15.54 15.69
CA TYR A 80 -12.98 15.58 14.26
C TYR A 80 -13.21 17.00 13.73
N TYR A 81 -12.20 17.57 13.07
CA TYR A 81 -12.32 18.83 12.35
C TYR A 81 -13.04 18.58 11.02
N ASP A 82 -14.07 19.37 10.73
CA ASP A 82 -14.57 19.48 9.36
C ASP A 82 -13.49 20.13 8.49
N ALA A 83 -13.16 19.50 7.36
CA ALA A 83 -11.97 19.79 6.55
C ALA A 83 -11.97 21.20 5.91
N GLY A 84 -13.06 21.96 6.04
CA GLY A 84 -13.16 23.36 5.63
C GLY A 84 -12.70 24.41 6.65
N MET A 85 -12.47 24.07 7.94
CA MET A 85 -12.22 25.07 8.99
C MET A 85 -10.73 25.39 9.21
N ARG A 86 -10.25 26.45 8.55
CA ARG A 86 -8.82 26.87 8.53
C ARG A 86 -8.24 27.41 9.85
N TRP A 87 -9.08 27.76 10.85
CA TRP A 87 -8.64 28.48 12.07
C TRP A 87 -9.29 27.99 13.38
N GLY A 88 -10.00 26.87 13.39
CA GLY A 88 -10.69 26.37 14.59
C GLY A 88 -11.96 27.14 15.01
N PRO A 89 -12.71 26.62 16.00
CA PRO A 89 -14.03 27.14 16.37
C PRO A 89 -13.99 28.48 17.14
N ILE A 90 -12.93 28.70 17.93
CA ILE A 90 -12.63 29.97 18.61
C ILE A 90 -11.17 30.32 18.29
N TYR A 91 -10.90 31.55 17.88
CA TYR A 91 -9.54 32.04 17.65
C TYR A 91 -9.40 33.52 18.00
N GLY A 92 -8.18 34.01 18.17
CA GLY A 92 -7.90 35.39 18.59
C GLY A 92 -6.71 35.48 19.55
N GLU A 93 -6.63 36.57 20.30
CA GLU A 93 -5.55 36.81 21.26
C GLU A 93 -5.99 36.50 22.70
N ILE A 94 -5.11 35.84 23.46
CA ILE A 94 -5.31 35.62 24.89
C ILE A 94 -4.83 36.87 25.64
N THR A 95 -5.78 37.74 25.97
CA THR A 95 -5.50 39.07 26.51
C THR A 95 -5.16 39.05 28.00
N LEU A 96 -4.44 40.08 28.45
CA LEU A 96 -4.05 40.30 29.86
C LEU A 96 -5.24 40.38 30.84
N SER A 97 -6.49 40.49 30.36
CA SER A 97 -7.66 40.54 31.24
C SER A 97 -7.79 39.27 32.09
N LEU A 98 -7.38 38.11 31.59
CA LEU A 98 -7.47 36.85 32.32
C LEU A 98 -6.63 36.81 33.60
N VAL A 99 -5.63 37.68 33.78
CA VAL A 99 -4.81 37.78 35.01
C VAL A 99 -5.66 38.07 36.26
N GLN A 100 -6.90 38.56 36.10
CA GLN A 100 -7.84 38.73 37.21
C GLN A 100 -8.37 37.39 37.78
N LEU A 101 -8.27 36.28 37.06
CA LEU A 101 -8.73 34.95 37.49
C LEU A 101 -7.67 34.25 38.36
N GLN A 102 -7.30 34.87 39.48
CA GLN A 102 -6.17 34.45 40.32
C GLN A 102 -6.36 33.08 41.01
N TYR A 103 -7.60 32.60 41.06
CA TYR A 103 -7.99 31.33 41.68
C TYR A 103 -8.15 30.19 40.66
N LEU A 104 -7.74 30.40 39.40
CA LEU A 104 -7.88 29.38 38.36
C LEU A 104 -7.03 28.14 38.66
N GLU A 105 -7.68 27.00 38.78
CA GLU A 105 -7.10 25.66 39.03
C GLU A 105 -7.02 24.85 37.73
N TYR A 106 -7.94 25.08 36.78
CA TYR A 106 -8.04 24.35 35.52
C TYR A 106 -8.24 25.29 34.33
N LEU A 107 -7.37 25.18 33.32
CA LEU A 107 -7.44 25.91 32.06
C LEU A 107 -7.30 24.95 30.86
N ASP A 108 -8.40 24.73 30.14
CA ASP A 108 -8.39 23.99 28.86
C ASP A 108 -8.79 24.92 27.71
N LEU A 109 -7.85 25.16 26.80
CA LEU A 109 -8.03 25.93 25.58
C LEU A 109 -7.80 25.06 24.33
N SER A 110 -7.79 23.73 24.47
CA SER A 110 -7.41 22.79 23.40
C SER A 110 -8.37 22.77 22.21
N TYR A 111 -7.85 22.36 21.04
CA TYR A 111 -8.56 22.25 19.76
C TYR A 111 -9.23 23.55 19.30
N ASN A 112 -8.59 24.69 19.55
CA ASN A 112 -8.98 26.03 19.11
C ASN A 112 -7.93 26.62 18.14
N GLY A 113 -8.03 27.90 17.79
CA GLY A 113 -7.13 28.62 16.90
C GLY A 113 -6.14 29.56 17.60
N PHE A 114 -5.73 29.28 18.84
CA PHE A 114 -4.78 30.13 19.57
C PHE A 114 -3.36 29.97 19.03
N THR A 115 -2.67 31.07 18.76
CA THR A 115 -1.32 31.02 18.13
C THR A 115 -0.15 31.17 19.10
N LYS A 116 -0.39 31.54 20.37
CA LYS A 116 0.68 31.75 21.36
C LYS A 116 0.25 31.36 22.76
N ILE A 117 1.20 30.84 23.55
CA ILE A 117 1.08 30.74 25.00
C ILE A 117 1.42 32.14 25.58
N PRO A 118 0.58 32.75 26.43
CA PRO A 118 0.84 34.08 26.96
C PRO A 118 2.00 34.09 27.96
N ASN A 119 2.87 35.10 27.90
CA ASN A 119 4.00 35.23 28.83
C ASN A 119 3.58 35.44 30.30
N PHE A 120 2.34 35.88 30.55
CA PHE A 120 1.77 36.11 31.88
C PHE A 120 1.11 34.85 32.49
N ILE A 121 1.25 33.68 31.87
CA ILE A 121 0.66 32.41 32.32
C ILE A 121 1.07 32.03 33.75
N ASP A 122 2.22 32.51 34.23
CA ASP A 122 2.69 32.34 35.62
C ASP A 122 1.91 33.15 36.66
N SER A 123 1.02 34.05 36.24
CA SER A 123 0.07 34.73 37.13
C SER A 123 -0.95 33.74 37.75
N PHE A 124 -1.19 32.59 37.12
CA PHE A 124 -2.11 31.56 37.59
C PHE A 124 -1.42 30.62 38.60
N THR A 125 -1.03 31.16 39.75
CA THR A 125 -0.27 30.43 40.79
C THR A 125 -1.03 29.25 41.43
N ASN A 126 -2.34 29.16 41.21
CA ASN A 126 -3.18 28.06 41.68
C ASN A 126 -3.39 26.94 40.65
N LEU A 127 -2.85 27.06 39.44
CA LEU A 127 -3.18 26.18 38.32
C LEU A 127 -2.61 24.77 38.49
N GLU A 128 -3.48 23.75 38.44
CA GLU A 128 -3.16 22.33 38.52
C GLU A 128 -3.27 21.63 37.15
N TYR A 129 -4.10 22.15 36.24
CA TYR A 129 -4.26 21.63 34.88
C TYR A 129 -4.14 22.75 33.83
N LEU A 130 -3.27 22.54 32.84
CA LEU A 130 -3.11 23.42 31.69
C LEU A 130 -3.07 22.63 30.38
N ASN A 131 -4.03 22.88 29.49
CA ASN A 131 -4.09 22.24 28.18
C ASN A 131 -4.26 23.27 27.05
N PHE A 132 -3.29 23.26 26.14
CA PHE A 132 -3.21 24.06 24.93
C PHE A 132 -3.16 23.19 23.65
N SER A 133 -3.28 21.87 23.77
CA SER A 133 -3.11 20.92 22.66
C SER A 133 -4.03 21.19 21.45
N GLY A 134 -3.61 20.79 20.26
CA GLY A 134 -4.39 20.95 19.02
C GLY A 134 -4.65 22.40 18.60
N ASN A 135 -3.82 23.35 19.05
CA ASN A 135 -3.83 24.75 18.61
C ASN A 135 -2.63 25.04 17.68
N PRO A 136 -2.75 25.98 16.73
CA PRO A 136 -1.67 26.39 15.81
C PRO A 136 -0.62 27.29 16.49
N LEU A 137 -0.01 26.80 17.57
CA LEU A 137 0.91 27.54 18.42
C LEU A 137 2.26 27.78 17.71
N ILE A 138 2.81 28.99 17.81
CA ILE A 138 4.07 29.37 17.16
C ILE A 138 5.08 29.97 18.14
N GLY A 139 6.36 29.70 17.91
CA GLY A 139 7.47 30.31 18.65
C GLY A 139 7.96 29.50 19.85
N ASN A 140 8.63 30.17 20.79
CA ASN A 140 9.25 29.52 21.94
C ASN A 140 8.24 29.26 23.07
N ILE A 141 8.39 28.12 23.76
CA ILE A 141 7.72 27.88 25.05
C ILE A 141 8.20 28.94 26.08
N PRO A 142 7.30 29.63 26.81
CA PRO A 142 7.70 30.53 27.88
C PRO A 142 8.21 29.75 29.09
N SER A 143 9.45 30.01 29.52
CA SER A 143 10.05 29.39 30.72
C SER A 143 9.33 29.74 32.02
N GLN A 144 8.51 30.80 32.00
CA GLN A 144 7.58 31.21 33.05
C GLN A 144 6.65 30.07 33.49
N LEU A 145 6.34 29.10 32.63
CA LEU A 145 5.58 27.90 33.02
C LEU A 145 6.19 27.19 34.25
N GLY A 146 7.52 27.22 34.43
CA GLY A 146 8.21 26.67 35.60
C GLY A 146 7.90 27.36 36.93
N ASN A 147 7.24 28.53 36.93
CA ASN A 147 6.80 29.22 38.14
C ASN A 147 5.48 28.66 38.69
N ILE A 148 4.74 27.87 37.90
CA ILE A 148 3.41 27.32 38.24
C ILE A 148 3.58 26.04 39.06
N THR A 149 4.13 26.16 40.27
CA THR A 149 4.59 25.01 41.08
C THR A 149 3.50 23.99 41.46
N LYS A 150 2.22 24.36 41.44
CA LYS A 150 1.09 23.45 41.66
C LYS A 150 0.72 22.58 40.45
N LEU A 151 1.25 22.86 39.27
CA LEU A 151 0.81 22.26 38.02
C LEU A 151 1.04 20.73 38.02
N CYS A 152 -0.06 19.98 37.92
CA CYS A 152 -0.08 18.52 37.88
C CYS A 152 -0.09 17.95 36.47
N ILE A 153 -0.77 18.63 35.54
CA ILE A 153 -0.92 18.20 34.14
C ILE A 153 -0.63 19.40 33.22
N LEU A 154 0.27 19.18 32.25
CA LEU A 154 0.59 20.14 31.19
C LEU A 154 0.57 19.44 29.83
N ASP A 155 -0.34 19.86 28.95
CA ASP A 155 -0.46 19.36 27.58
C ASP A 155 -0.33 20.49 26.55
N LEU A 156 0.77 20.47 25.80
CA LEU A 156 1.11 21.41 24.73
C LEU A 156 1.16 20.70 23.36
N SER A 157 0.60 19.49 23.26
CA SER A 157 0.78 18.62 22.08
C SER A 157 0.06 19.13 20.84
N ASP A 158 0.74 19.15 19.71
CA ASP A 158 0.12 19.40 18.41
C ASP A 158 -0.19 18.07 17.70
N THR A 159 -1.47 17.72 17.70
CA THR A 159 -2.02 16.52 17.05
C THR A 159 -2.37 16.73 15.58
N MET A 160 -2.21 17.94 15.04
CA MET A 160 -2.65 18.35 13.70
C MET A 160 -1.50 18.80 12.78
N ALA A 161 -0.26 18.84 13.28
CA ALA A 161 0.92 19.37 12.60
C ALA A 161 0.73 20.83 12.11
N MET A 162 -0.01 21.62 12.89
CA MET A 162 -0.31 23.03 12.62
C MET A 162 0.56 24.01 13.43
N SER A 163 1.30 23.51 14.41
CA SER A 163 2.16 24.30 15.29
C SER A 163 3.59 24.40 14.75
N SER A 164 4.30 25.43 15.21
CA SER A 164 5.75 25.58 15.06
C SER A 164 6.37 25.96 16.40
N LEU A 165 6.01 25.18 17.43
CA LEU A 165 6.59 25.32 18.77
C LEU A 165 8.05 24.86 18.78
N ILE A 166 8.88 25.62 19.50
CA ILE A 166 10.30 25.36 19.70
C ILE A 166 10.60 25.34 21.20
N SER A 167 11.28 24.30 21.66
CA SER A 167 11.91 24.30 22.99
C SER A 167 13.41 24.50 22.84
N ASN A 168 13.95 25.50 23.55
CA ASN A 168 15.39 25.72 23.65
C ASN A 168 16.00 25.18 24.95
N SER A 169 15.19 24.84 25.96
CA SER A 169 15.63 24.24 27.22
C SER A 169 14.44 23.74 28.05
N PHE A 170 14.67 22.73 28.89
CA PHE A 170 13.68 22.13 29.80
C PHE A 170 14.01 22.31 31.29
N LYS A 171 15.04 23.08 31.65
CA LYS A 171 15.42 23.37 33.05
C LYS A 171 14.29 23.93 33.93
N TRP A 172 13.25 24.51 33.34
CA TRP A 172 12.07 24.98 34.05
C TRP A 172 11.17 23.84 34.55
N VAL A 173 11.22 22.65 33.92
CA VAL A 173 10.44 21.46 34.31
C VAL A 173 10.86 20.95 35.69
N SER A 174 12.15 21.03 36.06
CA SER A 174 12.62 20.62 37.38
C SER A 174 12.12 21.49 38.55
N HIS A 175 11.51 22.65 38.28
CA HIS A 175 10.86 23.48 39.30
C HIS A 175 9.40 23.04 39.57
N LEU A 176 8.81 22.23 38.69
CA LEU A 176 7.42 21.79 38.78
C LEU A 176 7.29 20.55 39.67
N SER A 177 7.34 20.77 40.99
CA SER A 177 7.34 19.69 41.99
C SER A 177 6.11 18.77 41.93
N ASN A 178 4.99 19.25 41.38
CA ASN A 178 3.72 18.52 41.33
C ASN A 178 3.42 17.90 39.95
N LEU A 179 4.25 18.13 38.93
CA LEU A 179 3.94 17.72 37.55
C LEU A 179 4.04 16.21 37.38
N THR A 180 2.89 15.56 37.17
CA THR A 180 2.77 14.11 36.98
C THR A 180 2.64 13.71 35.52
N ILE A 181 2.00 14.55 34.69
CA ILE A 181 1.78 14.28 33.27
C ILE A 181 2.31 15.47 32.45
N PHE A 182 3.32 15.21 31.63
CA PHE A 182 3.83 16.16 30.64
C PHE A 182 3.64 15.61 29.23
N LYS A 183 2.90 16.36 28.41
CA LYS A 183 2.60 16.01 27.02
C LYS A 183 3.03 17.16 26.11
N MET A 184 3.92 16.87 25.18
CA MET A 184 4.40 17.81 24.19
C MET A 184 4.83 17.07 22.93
N SER A 185 3.83 16.63 22.15
CA SER A 185 4.06 16.02 20.83
C SER A 185 4.16 17.07 19.72
N SER A 186 4.84 16.72 18.62
CA SER A 186 5.05 17.56 17.43
C SER A 186 5.77 18.88 17.71
N THR A 187 6.86 18.84 18.48
CA THR A 187 7.64 20.04 18.85
C THR A 187 9.11 19.88 18.48
N ASN A 188 9.75 20.98 18.05
CA ASN A 188 11.17 20.99 17.72
C ASN A 188 12.02 21.19 19.00
N PHE A 189 12.85 20.19 19.35
CA PHE A 189 13.76 20.22 20.50
C PHE A 189 15.24 20.30 20.09
N THR A 190 15.56 20.57 18.81
CA THR A 190 16.95 20.52 18.28
C THR A 190 17.96 21.40 19.04
N LYS A 191 17.49 22.38 19.81
CA LYS A 191 18.30 23.28 20.66
C LYS A 191 18.31 22.91 22.15
N ALA A 192 17.38 22.09 22.62
CA ALA A 192 17.17 21.76 24.04
C ALA A 192 18.12 20.65 24.53
N ILE A 193 19.44 20.90 24.52
CA ILE A 193 20.47 19.91 24.89
C ILE A 193 20.33 19.33 26.32
N ASP A 194 19.64 20.03 27.22
CA ASP A 194 19.42 19.58 28.61
C ASP A 194 18.23 18.61 28.79
N TRP A 195 17.43 18.36 27.75
CA TRP A 195 16.15 17.63 27.84
C TRP A 195 16.23 16.34 28.68
N PHE A 196 17.25 15.51 28.42
CA PHE A 196 17.41 14.21 29.07
C PHE A 196 17.59 14.34 30.58
N HIS A 197 18.46 15.25 31.01
CA HIS A 197 18.69 15.50 32.43
C HIS A 197 17.45 16.10 33.07
N SER A 198 16.86 17.12 32.44
CA SER A 198 15.71 17.86 32.97
C SER A 198 14.50 16.96 33.24
N PHE A 199 14.18 16.01 32.35
CA PHE A 199 13.14 15.01 32.62
C PHE A 199 13.58 13.86 33.54
N LYS A 200 14.87 13.50 33.56
CA LYS A 200 15.40 12.47 34.47
C LYS A 200 15.39 12.91 35.94
N THR A 201 15.56 14.21 36.20
CA THR A 201 15.55 14.80 37.55
C THR A 201 14.21 15.47 37.91
N ALA A 202 13.16 15.30 37.11
CA ALA A 202 11.82 15.80 37.44
C ALA A 202 11.24 14.96 38.59
N PRO A 203 10.89 15.55 39.76
CA PRO A 203 10.71 14.78 40.99
C PRO A 203 9.44 13.92 41.03
N SER A 204 8.38 14.34 40.34
CA SER A 204 7.04 13.73 40.41
C SER A 204 6.50 13.25 39.07
N LEU A 205 7.32 13.26 38.01
CA LEU A 205 6.86 12.99 36.65
C LEU A 205 6.59 11.50 36.43
N LEU A 206 5.34 11.15 36.14
CA LEU A 206 4.88 9.77 35.95
C LEU A 206 4.67 9.42 34.46
N SER A 207 4.19 10.36 33.66
CA SER A 207 3.84 10.15 32.25
C SER A 207 4.47 11.22 31.36
N LEU A 208 5.28 10.79 30.40
CA LEU A 208 6.02 11.65 29.47
C LEU A 208 5.69 11.28 28.02
N HIS A 209 5.02 12.17 27.29
CA HIS A 209 4.67 11.99 25.88
C HIS A 209 5.31 13.08 25.03
N LEU A 210 6.25 12.70 24.18
CA LEU A 210 7.05 13.55 23.30
C LEU A 210 7.09 12.93 21.89
N SER A 211 5.93 12.52 21.38
CA SER A 211 5.83 11.89 20.06
C SER A 211 6.00 12.90 18.93
N ASN A 212 6.47 12.47 17.75
CA ASN A 212 6.67 13.32 16.57
C ASN A 212 7.64 14.50 16.79
N CYS A 213 8.64 14.36 17.67
CA CYS A 213 9.55 15.45 18.04
C CYS A 213 10.93 15.32 17.37
N GLU A 214 11.59 16.46 17.12
CA GLU A 214 12.96 16.50 16.62
C GLU A 214 13.95 16.70 17.77
N PHE A 215 14.76 15.68 18.09
CA PHE A 215 15.70 15.70 19.21
C PHE A 215 17.10 16.20 18.77
N PRO A 216 17.85 16.86 19.69
CA PRO A 216 19.16 17.44 19.37
C PRO A 216 20.18 16.36 18.95
N LYS A 217 21.05 16.72 18.00
CA LYS A 217 22.27 15.96 17.70
C LYS A 217 23.28 16.20 18.83
N LEU A 218 23.49 15.19 19.66
CA LEU A 218 24.45 15.22 20.77
C LEU A 218 25.80 14.67 20.28
N ASP A 219 26.78 15.56 20.10
CA ASP A 219 28.17 15.16 19.86
C ASP A 219 28.87 14.84 21.21
N TYR A 220 29.26 13.57 21.35
CA TYR A 220 30.22 13.02 22.32
C TYR A 220 29.90 13.05 23.84
N ASP A 221 30.49 12.07 24.54
CA ASP A 221 30.18 11.64 25.93
C ASP A 221 30.74 12.53 27.06
N SER A 222 31.09 13.79 26.80
CA SER A 222 31.97 14.57 27.69
C SER A 222 31.28 15.31 28.86
N TYR A 223 29.96 15.51 28.84
CA TYR A 223 29.31 16.52 29.72
C TYR A 223 28.66 16.04 31.02
N PHE A 224 28.47 14.73 31.23
CA PHE A 224 27.80 14.23 32.45
C PHE A 224 28.55 13.07 33.09
N SER A 225 29.27 13.39 34.17
CA SER A 225 29.89 12.45 35.09
C SER A 225 28.84 11.60 35.83
N HIS A 226 29.29 10.49 36.40
CA HIS A 226 28.43 9.48 37.03
C HIS A 226 27.75 9.98 38.32
N THR A 227 26.59 10.63 38.21
CA THR A 227 25.72 10.92 39.36
C THR A 227 24.73 9.78 39.61
N ASN A 228 25.21 8.73 40.28
CA ASN A 228 24.35 7.75 40.93
C ASN A 228 23.59 8.38 42.12
N SER A 229 22.53 9.15 41.87
CA SER A 229 21.41 9.34 42.83
C SER A 229 20.23 10.12 42.24
N SER A 230 19.22 9.41 41.77
CA SER A 230 17.79 9.62 42.09
C SER A 230 16.94 8.68 41.22
N THR A 231 16.03 7.93 41.85
CA THR A 231 15.14 7.01 41.13
C THR A 231 13.95 7.78 40.57
N ASN A 232 14.00 8.09 39.27
CA ASN A 232 12.90 8.75 38.56
C ASN A 232 11.61 7.92 38.64
N SER A 233 10.46 8.61 38.73
CA SER A 233 9.14 8.02 38.93
C SER A 233 8.38 7.72 37.63
N ILE A 234 8.94 8.06 36.45
CA ILE A 234 8.30 7.83 35.15
C ILE A 234 7.93 6.35 34.97
N THR A 235 6.65 6.11 34.70
CA THR A 235 6.06 4.81 34.39
C THR A 235 5.61 4.70 32.93
N THR A 236 5.32 5.83 32.27
CA THR A 236 4.89 5.87 30.86
C THR A 236 5.85 6.77 30.07
N LEU A 237 6.44 6.21 29.01
CA LEU A 237 7.31 6.94 28.09
C LEU A 237 6.86 6.70 26.63
N ASP A 238 6.41 7.75 25.97
CA ASP A 238 6.13 7.75 24.54
C ASP A 238 7.01 8.79 23.84
N VAL A 239 7.94 8.33 23.01
CA VAL A 239 8.79 9.15 22.13
C VAL A 239 8.70 8.61 20.70
N SER A 240 7.52 8.14 20.29
CA SER A 240 7.27 7.62 18.93
C SER A 240 7.41 8.69 17.84
N ARG A 241 7.52 8.29 16.56
CA ARG A 241 7.54 9.16 15.36
C ARG A 241 8.62 10.26 15.35
N SER A 242 9.63 10.14 16.19
CA SER A 242 10.63 11.16 16.47
C SER A 242 11.93 10.92 15.71
N ILE A 243 12.68 12.00 15.48
CA ILE A 243 13.99 11.98 14.81
C ILE A 243 15.08 12.21 15.85
N PHE A 244 16.03 11.29 15.97
CA PHE A 244 17.14 11.37 16.92
C PHE A 244 18.46 11.63 16.18
N GLY A 245 19.10 12.76 16.47
CA GLY A 245 20.36 13.14 15.81
C GLY A 245 21.58 12.26 16.14
N SER A 246 21.59 11.59 17.31
CA SER A 246 22.65 10.66 17.75
C SER A 246 22.32 9.82 19.00
N THR A 247 21.08 9.82 19.49
CA THR A 247 20.74 9.21 20.79
C THR A 247 20.61 7.69 20.70
N THR A 248 21.30 6.94 21.57
CA THR A 248 21.16 5.48 21.66
C THR A 248 19.89 5.09 22.43
N ILE A 249 19.22 4.02 21.98
CA ILE A 249 18.04 3.46 22.66
C ILE A 249 18.29 3.17 24.15
N SER A 250 19.50 2.72 24.50
CA SER A 250 19.90 2.45 25.89
C SER A 250 19.88 3.68 26.80
N ARG A 251 20.02 4.91 26.27
CA ARG A 251 19.81 6.13 27.04
C ARG A 251 18.32 6.32 27.36
N LEU A 252 17.43 6.17 26.37
CA LEU A 252 15.97 6.29 26.55
C LEU A 252 15.45 5.30 27.61
N LEU A 253 15.91 4.04 27.53
CA LEU A 253 15.56 2.99 28.50
C LEU A 253 16.11 3.28 29.92
N ASN A 254 17.11 4.16 30.05
CA ASN A 254 17.67 4.63 31.32
C ASN A 254 17.08 5.99 31.77
N LEU A 255 15.93 6.42 31.24
CA LEU A 255 15.16 7.52 31.83
C LEU A 255 14.50 7.11 33.16
N SER A 256 14.04 5.86 33.26
CA SER A 256 13.44 5.27 34.46
C SER A 256 13.52 3.75 34.42
N ASN A 257 13.79 3.12 35.57
CA ASN A 257 13.66 1.66 35.73
C ASN A 257 12.22 1.22 36.07
N ASN A 258 11.33 2.18 36.35
CA ASN A 258 9.94 1.95 36.76
C ASN A 258 8.96 1.90 35.59
N LEU A 259 9.45 1.89 34.34
CA LEU A 259 8.61 1.88 33.14
C LEU A 259 7.65 0.69 33.13
N VAL A 260 6.38 1.01 32.87
CA VAL A 260 5.22 0.12 32.72
C VAL A 260 4.76 0.15 31.26
N ASP A 261 4.81 1.31 30.61
CA ASP A 261 4.42 1.51 29.22
C ASP A 261 5.54 2.24 28.45
N LEU A 262 5.99 1.66 27.34
CA LEU A 262 7.08 2.15 26.51
C LEU A 262 6.69 2.12 25.03
N SER A 263 6.60 3.30 24.42
CA SER A 263 6.36 3.50 22.98
C SER A 263 7.55 4.19 22.33
N LEU A 264 8.27 3.44 21.50
CA LEU A 264 9.35 3.92 20.60
C LEU A 264 8.97 3.70 19.13
N TYR A 265 7.69 3.57 18.80
CA TYR A 265 7.17 3.30 17.45
C TYR A 265 7.66 4.32 16.41
N SER A 266 8.12 3.88 15.23
CA SER A 266 8.39 4.74 14.06
C SER A 266 9.47 5.80 14.26
N ASN A 267 10.55 5.50 14.98
CA ASN A 267 11.64 6.45 15.20
C ASN A 267 12.75 6.35 14.15
N ASN A 268 13.29 7.50 13.76
CA ASN A 268 14.49 7.56 12.94
C ASN A 268 15.71 7.79 13.83
N PHE A 269 16.41 6.71 14.17
CA PHE A 269 17.72 6.77 14.81
C PHE A 269 18.77 7.01 13.73
N ASN A 270 19.22 8.26 13.61
CA ASN A 270 20.06 8.72 12.49
C ASN A 270 21.51 8.20 12.65
N VAL A 271 21.75 6.95 12.26
CA VAL A 271 23.01 6.22 12.48
C VAL A 271 23.63 5.83 11.13
N GLU A 272 24.89 6.19 10.91
CA GLU A 272 25.68 5.88 9.70
C GLU A 272 26.14 4.39 9.61
N VAL A 273 25.35 3.44 10.11
CA VAL A 273 25.79 2.04 10.30
C VAL A 273 24.97 1.06 9.45
N THR A 274 25.69 0.08 8.91
CA THR A 274 25.17 -0.98 8.02
C THR A 274 24.15 -1.91 8.71
N PRO A 275 23.28 -2.61 7.95
CA PRO A 275 22.18 -3.46 8.49
C PRO A 275 22.58 -4.66 9.37
N SER A 276 23.85 -4.80 9.73
CA SER A 276 24.45 -6.00 10.32
C SER A 276 24.75 -5.90 11.83
N ASN A 277 24.76 -4.70 12.42
CA ASN A 277 25.11 -4.52 13.83
C ASN A 277 23.87 -4.28 14.69
N SER A 278 23.73 -5.00 15.81
CA SER A 278 22.59 -4.82 16.73
C SER A 278 22.63 -3.42 17.36
N ILE A 279 21.59 -2.64 17.08
CA ILE A 279 21.38 -1.29 17.64
C ILE A 279 20.98 -1.36 19.12
N ILE A 280 20.53 -2.53 19.60
CA ILE A 280 20.03 -2.73 20.96
C ILE A 280 20.96 -3.72 21.70
N PRO A 281 21.82 -3.25 22.63
CA PRO A 281 22.63 -4.14 23.47
C PRO A 281 21.79 -5.19 24.23
N HIS A 282 22.29 -6.42 24.32
CA HIS A 282 21.53 -7.56 24.87
C HIS A 282 21.07 -7.39 26.34
N TYR A 283 21.66 -6.43 27.08
CA TYR A 283 21.34 -6.12 28.48
C TYR A 283 20.35 -4.95 28.66
N SER A 284 19.96 -4.25 27.58
CA SER A 284 19.26 -2.96 27.68
C SER A 284 17.88 -3.01 28.37
N PHE A 285 17.25 -4.18 28.49
CA PHE A 285 15.95 -4.35 29.15
C PHE A 285 16.06 -4.97 30.57
N GLN A 286 17.27 -5.28 31.05
CA GLN A 286 17.49 -6.06 32.28
C GLN A 286 16.86 -5.45 33.55
N ASN A 287 16.71 -4.13 33.59
CA ASN A 287 16.16 -3.41 34.75
C ASN A 287 14.66 -3.11 34.65
N LEU A 288 14.02 -3.28 33.49
CA LEU A 288 12.64 -2.82 33.21
C LEU A 288 11.57 -3.83 33.69
N LYS A 289 11.73 -4.37 34.89
CA LYS A 289 10.90 -5.49 35.39
C LYS A 289 9.41 -5.14 35.56
N SER A 290 9.07 -3.86 35.63
CA SER A 290 7.68 -3.37 35.72
C SER A 290 6.96 -3.31 34.37
N LEU A 291 7.66 -3.53 33.26
CA LEU A 291 7.14 -3.28 31.91
C LEU A 291 5.98 -4.21 31.56
N ARG A 292 4.86 -3.60 31.15
CA ARG A 292 3.63 -4.26 30.69
C ARG A 292 3.40 -4.08 29.20
N ARG A 293 3.78 -2.94 28.62
CA ARG A 293 3.74 -2.70 27.17
C ARG A 293 5.09 -2.27 26.64
N CYS A 294 5.49 -2.89 25.53
CA CYS A 294 6.68 -2.52 24.79
C CYS A 294 6.35 -2.47 23.30
N ASN A 295 6.29 -1.27 22.74
CA ASN A 295 6.05 -1.05 21.31
C ASN A 295 7.29 -0.41 20.66
N LEU A 296 8.02 -1.23 19.90
CA LEU A 296 9.21 -0.87 19.14
C LEU A 296 8.98 -0.97 17.62
N ARG A 297 7.72 -0.99 17.16
CA ARG A 297 7.37 -1.28 15.75
C ARG A 297 7.85 -0.20 14.77
N LEU A 298 7.97 -0.54 13.49
CA LEU A 298 8.33 0.38 12.40
C LEU A 298 9.67 1.12 12.65
N ASN A 299 10.65 0.44 13.21
CA ASN A 299 12.01 0.96 13.40
C ASN A 299 13.00 0.24 12.47
N GLN A 300 14.25 0.70 12.44
CA GLN A 300 15.33 0.06 11.66
C GLN A 300 16.19 -0.88 12.54
N PHE A 301 15.63 -1.48 13.59
CA PHE A 301 16.42 -2.29 14.53
C PHE A 301 16.80 -3.64 13.90
N GLY A 302 18.10 -3.82 13.62
CA GLY A 302 18.69 -5.06 13.16
C GLY A 302 19.28 -5.94 14.27
N GLY A 303 19.69 -7.17 13.92
CA GLY A 303 20.40 -8.09 14.80
C GLY A 303 19.52 -9.06 15.59
N GLU A 304 20.00 -9.48 16.76
CA GLU A 304 19.27 -10.36 17.69
C GLU A 304 18.43 -9.55 18.68
N ILE A 305 17.19 -10.00 18.92
CA ILE A 305 16.31 -9.43 19.95
C ILE A 305 16.94 -9.65 21.35
N PRO A 306 17.13 -8.61 22.18
CA PRO A 306 17.84 -8.71 23.46
C PRO A 306 17.29 -9.81 24.37
N LYS A 307 18.14 -10.77 24.76
CA LYS A 307 17.78 -11.86 25.69
C LYS A 307 17.19 -11.36 27.02
N SER A 308 17.56 -10.14 27.45
CA SER A 308 16.96 -9.51 28.63
C SER A 308 15.44 -9.28 28.52
N MET A 309 14.87 -9.16 27.30
CA MET A 309 13.42 -9.09 27.10
C MET A 309 12.70 -10.38 27.54
N GLY A 310 13.36 -11.53 27.44
CA GLY A 310 12.80 -12.82 27.88
C GLY A 310 12.57 -12.92 29.39
N ASN A 311 13.10 -11.98 30.18
CA ASN A 311 12.93 -11.93 31.63
C ASN A 311 11.81 -10.96 32.09
N LEU A 312 11.06 -10.36 31.15
CA LEU A 312 10.02 -9.36 31.43
C LEU A 312 8.68 -10.03 31.78
N CYS A 313 8.62 -10.72 32.92
CA CYS A 313 7.47 -11.55 33.29
C CYS A 313 6.14 -10.82 33.55
N ASN A 314 6.13 -9.47 33.61
CA ASN A 314 4.92 -8.66 33.74
C ASN A 314 4.35 -8.18 32.39
N LEU A 315 4.97 -8.58 31.27
CA LEU A 315 4.61 -8.10 29.94
C LEU A 315 3.21 -8.59 29.54
N LYS A 316 2.41 -7.69 28.99
CA LYS A 316 1.11 -7.92 28.37
C LYS A 316 1.18 -7.78 26.86
N GLU A 317 1.93 -6.80 26.37
CA GLU A 317 1.98 -6.47 24.95
C GLU A 317 3.45 -6.29 24.52
N LEU A 318 3.89 -7.09 23.54
CA LEU A 318 5.20 -6.99 22.90
C LEU A 318 5.01 -6.83 21.39
N VAL A 319 5.30 -5.63 20.88
CA VAL A 319 5.13 -5.27 19.47
C VAL A 319 6.48 -4.85 18.90
N LEU A 320 7.10 -5.72 18.10
CA LEU A 320 8.41 -5.54 17.47
C LEU A 320 8.32 -5.50 15.93
N SER A 321 7.12 -5.42 15.37
CA SER A 321 6.90 -5.57 13.92
C SER A 321 7.50 -4.47 13.05
N TYR A 322 7.71 -4.77 11.77
CA TYR A 322 8.38 -3.89 10.80
C TYR A 322 9.74 -3.41 11.35
N ASN A 323 10.66 -4.36 11.53
CA ASN A 323 12.05 -4.12 11.93
C ASN A 323 12.99 -4.97 11.05
N GLN A 324 14.28 -4.97 11.35
CA GLN A 324 15.30 -5.71 10.62
C GLN A 324 15.91 -6.86 11.46
N PHE A 325 15.23 -7.30 12.53
CA PHE A 325 15.75 -8.37 13.40
C PHE A 325 15.94 -9.66 12.58
N ASN A 326 17.15 -10.23 12.62
CA ASN A 326 17.62 -11.21 11.63
C ASN A 326 18.19 -12.50 12.24
N SER A 327 18.10 -12.66 13.56
CA SER A 327 18.56 -13.84 14.30
C SER A 327 17.40 -14.76 14.71
N THR A 328 17.71 -15.83 15.45
CA THR A 328 16.69 -16.66 16.11
C THR A 328 16.22 -16.01 17.41
N ILE A 329 14.91 -16.12 17.69
CA ILE A 329 14.27 -15.59 18.91
C ILE A 329 13.92 -16.71 19.92
N ILE A 330 14.18 -17.98 19.59
CA ILE A 330 13.59 -19.13 20.29
C ILE A 330 13.88 -19.14 21.80
N ASP A 331 15.09 -18.77 22.24
CA ASP A 331 15.45 -18.78 23.66
C ASP A 331 14.86 -17.60 24.44
N THR A 332 14.72 -16.44 23.78
CA THR A 332 14.03 -15.26 24.34
C THR A 332 12.55 -15.56 24.52
N LEU A 333 11.89 -16.20 23.54
CA LEU A 333 10.49 -16.61 23.66
C LEU A 333 10.28 -17.73 24.69
N LYS A 334 11.14 -18.75 24.75
CA LYS A 334 11.08 -19.78 25.82
C LYS A 334 11.12 -19.13 27.20
N SER A 335 12.10 -18.25 27.42
CA SER A 335 12.26 -17.55 28.71
C SER A 335 11.00 -16.76 29.09
N LEU A 336 10.39 -16.06 28.12
CA LEU A 336 9.17 -15.29 28.33
C LEU A 336 7.97 -16.21 28.64
N ILE A 337 7.84 -17.34 27.92
CA ILE A 337 6.80 -18.36 28.11
C ILE A 337 6.94 -19.06 29.48
N ASP A 338 8.17 -19.23 29.98
CA ASP A 338 8.49 -19.89 31.25
C ASP A 338 8.30 -18.98 32.49
N CYS A 339 7.90 -17.71 32.30
CA CYS A 339 7.55 -16.82 33.39
C CYS A 339 6.37 -17.34 34.23
N ASN A 340 6.57 -17.43 35.55
CA ASN A 340 5.50 -17.75 36.50
C ASN A 340 4.38 -16.70 36.43
N ASN A 341 3.13 -17.15 36.25
CA ASN A 341 1.94 -16.31 36.14
C ASN A 341 2.01 -15.31 34.96
N ASN A 342 2.40 -15.80 33.78
CA ASN A 342 2.54 -15.02 32.55
C ASN A 342 1.26 -14.25 32.16
N SER A 343 1.42 -12.95 31.90
CA SER A 343 0.34 -12.01 31.57
C SER A 343 0.24 -11.62 30.09
N LEU A 344 0.97 -12.29 29.19
CA LEU A 344 1.08 -11.90 27.78
C LEU A 344 -0.25 -12.08 27.05
N GLU A 345 -0.73 -11.01 26.44
CA GLU A 345 -1.98 -10.89 25.67
C GLU A 345 -1.70 -10.65 24.18
N ILE A 346 -0.65 -9.88 23.83
CA ILE A 346 -0.27 -9.57 22.45
C ILE A 346 1.21 -9.87 22.24
N LEU A 347 1.52 -10.71 21.25
CA LEU A 347 2.86 -10.94 20.74
C LEU A 347 2.87 -10.72 19.22
N ASN A 348 3.41 -9.58 18.79
CA ASN A 348 3.45 -9.17 17.41
C ASN A 348 4.91 -8.93 16.97
N LEU A 349 5.42 -9.80 16.09
CA LEU A 349 6.80 -9.90 15.63
C LEU A 349 6.92 -9.77 14.10
N SER A 350 5.83 -9.40 13.41
CA SER A 350 5.72 -9.48 11.96
C SER A 350 6.65 -8.56 11.18
N HIS A 351 6.81 -8.81 9.88
CA HIS A 351 7.64 -8.00 9.00
C HIS A 351 9.06 -7.80 9.57
N ASN A 352 9.74 -8.91 9.78
CA ASN A 352 11.13 -8.99 10.25
C ASN A 352 11.88 -10.05 9.42
N ASN A 353 13.10 -10.39 9.82
CA ASN A 353 13.92 -11.42 9.18
C ASN A 353 14.28 -12.54 10.19
N LEU A 354 13.41 -12.79 11.19
CA LEU A 354 13.66 -13.75 12.26
C LEU A 354 13.67 -15.19 11.73
N THR A 355 14.49 -16.05 12.34
CA THR A 355 14.74 -17.42 11.87
C THR A 355 14.57 -18.50 12.94
N GLY A 356 14.45 -19.75 12.50
CA GLY A 356 14.32 -20.94 13.35
C GLY A 356 12.87 -21.27 13.70
N PRO A 357 12.64 -22.27 14.58
CA PRO A 357 11.29 -22.72 14.91
C PRO A 357 10.69 -22.01 16.13
N LEU A 358 9.35 -22.04 16.21
CA LEU A 358 8.61 -21.56 17.38
C LEU A 358 8.85 -22.49 18.61
N PRO A 359 8.78 -21.96 19.85
CA PRO A 359 8.87 -22.78 21.07
C PRO A 359 7.74 -23.81 21.19
N ARG A 360 7.99 -24.94 21.87
CA ARG A 360 7.02 -26.04 21.95
C ARG A 360 5.87 -25.85 22.96
N ASP A 361 5.98 -24.93 23.92
CA ASP A 361 5.17 -24.91 25.15
C ASP A 361 4.22 -23.70 25.28
N PHE A 362 3.51 -23.32 24.21
CA PHE A 362 2.51 -22.24 24.23
C PHE A 362 1.38 -22.43 25.27
N ALA A 363 1.19 -23.66 25.76
CA ALA A 363 0.26 -24.01 26.82
C ALA A 363 0.41 -23.21 28.14
N LYS A 364 1.53 -22.50 28.34
CA LYS A 364 1.78 -21.64 29.52
C LYS A 364 1.25 -20.21 29.37
N ILE A 365 0.95 -19.74 28.16
CA ILE A 365 0.54 -18.34 27.88
C ILE A 365 -0.94 -18.22 27.49
N LEU A 366 -1.82 -18.78 28.31
CA LEU A 366 -3.27 -18.92 28.05
C LEU A 366 -4.03 -17.58 27.93
N ASN A 367 -3.40 -16.46 28.31
CA ASN A 367 -3.95 -15.11 28.18
C ASN A 367 -3.76 -14.52 26.76
N LEU A 368 -2.98 -15.17 25.88
CA LEU A 368 -2.65 -14.65 24.56
C LEU A 368 -3.91 -14.54 23.68
N ARG A 369 -4.14 -13.33 23.17
CA ARG A 369 -5.24 -12.91 22.28
C ARG A 369 -4.75 -12.69 20.85
N GLU A 370 -3.54 -12.16 20.69
CA GLU A 370 -2.91 -11.92 19.38
C GLU A 370 -1.54 -12.63 19.31
N LEU A 371 -1.39 -13.50 18.31
CA LEU A 371 -0.09 -14.00 17.87
C LEU A 371 0.10 -13.68 16.40
N ASP A 372 0.97 -12.71 16.12
CA ASP A 372 1.37 -12.35 14.76
C ASP A 372 2.89 -12.52 14.63
N VAL A 373 3.31 -13.49 13.81
CA VAL A 373 4.71 -13.76 13.46
C VAL A 373 4.93 -13.74 11.95
N SER A 374 3.99 -13.12 11.21
CA SER A 374 3.96 -13.10 9.76
C SER A 374 5.17 -12.43 9.10
N SER A 375 5.37 -12.65 7.81
CA SER A 375 6.41 -11.99 7.01
C SER A 375 7.80 -12.07 7.66
N ASN A 376 8.27 -13.30 7.86
CA ASN A 376 9.53 -13.64 8.54
C ASN A 376 10.20 -14.85 7.85
N LYS A 377 11.20 -15.46 8.50
CA LYS A 377 11.89 -16.68 8.03
C LYS A 377 11.82 -17.81 9.07
N PHE A 378 10.74 -17.87 9.85
CA PHE A 378 10.49 -18.96 10.78
C PHE A 378 10.30 -20.29 10.03
N ASN A 379 10.69 -21.40 10.64
CA ASN A 379 10.66 -22.71 10.01
C ASN A 379 10.25 -23.85 10.97
N GLY A 380 10.30 -25.09 10.48
CA GLY A 380 9.87 -26.26 11.24
C GLY A 380 8.35 -26.44 11.25
N THR A 381 7.84 -27.14 12.26
CA THR A 381 6.41 -27.46 12.41
C THR A 381 5.73 -26.54 13.43
N LEU A 382 4.42 -26.33 13.29
CA LEU A 382 3.65 -25.67 14.33
C LEU A 382 3.62 -26.50 15.63
N PRO A 383 3.70 -25.87 16.81
CA PRO A 383 3.51 -26.55 18.09
C PRO A 383 2.04 -26.92 18.34
N GLU A 384 1.75 -28.20 18.58
CA GLU A 384 0.39 -28.66 18.98
C GLU A 384 -0.14 -27.95 20.23
N SER A 385 0.76 -27.51 21.12
CA SER A 385 0.40 -26.77 22.34
C SER A 385 -0.33 -25.45 22.09
N MET A 386 -0.21 -24.86 20.89
CA MET A 386 -0.96 -23.67 20.49
C MET A 386 -2.47 -23.90 20.50
N GLY A 387 -2.93 -25.12 20.23
CA GLY A 387 -4.36 -25.47 20.28
C GLY A 387 -4.99 -25.41 21.67
N LYS A 388 -4.24 -25.03 22.71
CA LYS A 388 -4.73 -24.77 24.07
C LYS A 388 -5.01 -23.28 24.35
N LEU A 389 -4.68 -22.36 23.44
CA LEU A 389 -4.80 -20.92 23.63
C LEU A 389 -6.27 -20.45 23.50
N SER A 390 -7.11 -20.72 24.51
CA SER A 390 -8.54 -20.41 24.48
C SER A 390 -8.91 -18.93 24.44
N SER A 391 -7.94 -18.05 24.68
CA SER A 391 -8.10 -16.60 24.58
C SER A 391 -7.77 -16.04 23.20
N LEU A 392 -7.23 -16.85 22.28
CA LEU A 392 -6.69 -16.40 21.01
C LEU A 392 -7.81 -15.93 20.06
N GLU A 393 -7.70 -14.69 19.62
CA GLU A 393 -8.63 -13.98 18.73
C GLU A 393 -7.99 -13.82 17.33
N LEU A 394 -6.68 -13.59 17.25
CA LEU A 394 -5.89 -13.53 16.02
C LEU A 394 -4.72 -14.50 16.04
N LEU A 395 -4.60 -15.29 14.97
CA LEU A 395 -3.42 -16.09 14.64
C LEU A 395 -2.97 -15.78 13.21
N ASP A 396 -1.81 -15.13 13.07
CA ASP A 396 -1.13 -14.94 11.80
C ASP A 396 0.31 -15.48 11.86
N ILE A 397 0.59 -16.45 11.00
CA ILE A 397 1.92 -17.04 10.80
C ILE A 397 2.40 -16.93 9.35
N SER A 398 1.70 -16.13 8.54
CA SER A 398 1.81 -16.10 7.09
C SER A 398 3.20 -15.72 6.61
N TRP A 399 3.51 -15.99 5.33
CA TRP A 399 4.77 -15.57 4.71
C TRP A 399 6.02 -15.98 5.52
N ASN A 400 6.12 -17.28 5.76
CA ASN A 400 7.21 -17.92 6.51
C ASN A 400 7.65 -19.22 5.79
N SER A 401 8.45 -20.04 6.45
CA SER A 401 8.89 -21.36 5.96
C SER A 401 8.42 -22.50 6.88
N PHE A 402 7.24 -22.35 7.50
CA PHE A 402 6.63 -23.43 8.27
C PHE A 402 6.21 -24.59 7.34
N SER A 403 6.26 -25.80 7.88
CA SER A 403 6.02 -27.03 7.14
C SER A 403 5.39 -28.12 8.02
N GLY A 404 4.91 -29.19 7.40
CA GLY A 404 4.30 -30.32 8.10
C GLY A 404 2.78 -30.24 8.17
N VAL A 405 2.19 -30.94 9.13
CA VAL A 405 0.73 -31.18 9.19
C VAL A 405 0.06 -30.35 10.27
N VAL A 406 -0.93 -29.55 9.88
CA VAL A 406 -1.88 -28.92 10.81
C VAL A 406 -3.06 -29.85 11.00
N SER A 407 -3.23 -30.33 12.22
CA SER A 407 -4.28 -31.26 12.66
C SER A 407 -5.22 -30.61 13.67
N GLN A 408 -6.31 -31.29 14.02
CA GLN A 408 -7.28 -30.83 15.03
C GLN A 408 -6.62 -30.40 16.37
N SER A 409 -5.54 -31.06 16.81
CA SER A 409 -4.84 -30.73 18.06
C SER A 409 -4.30 -29.30 18.09
N HIS A 410 -3.99 -28.70 16.93
CA HIS A 410 -3.48 -27.34 16.80
C HIS A 410 -4.56 -26.26 16.97
N LEU A 411 -5.84 -26.64 16.85
CA LEU A 411 -6.99 -25.70 16.84
C LEU A 411 -8.03 -26.04 17.93
N GLU A 412 -7.78 -27.04 18.78
CA GLU A 412 -8.80 -27.74 19.58
C GLU A 412 -9.57 -26.85 20.58
N LYS A 413 -8.93 -25.84 21.17
CA LYS A 413 -9.53 -24.95 22.20
C LYS A 413 -9.63 -23.49 21.78
N LEU A 414 -9.38 -23.13 20.52
CA LEU A 414 -9.32 -21.73 20.05
C LEU A 414 -10.71 -21.07 19.92
N SER A 415 -11.57 -21.17 20.94
CA SER A 415 -12.98 -20.76 20.90
C SER A 415 -13.23 -19.28 20.65
N LYS A 416 -12.20 -18.43 20.72
CA LYS A 416 -12.29 -17.00 20.47
C LYS A 416 -11.83 -16.56 19.07
N LEU A 417 -11.32 -17.46 18.24
CA LEU A 417 -10.65 -17.12 16.99
C LEU A 417 -11.57 -16.38 15.99
N GLU A 418 -11.13 -15.21 15.54
CA GLU A 418 -11.80 -14.35 14.56
C GLU A 418 -10.98 -14.20 13.27
N HIS A 419 -9.64 -14.25 13.37
CA HIS A 419 -8.70 -14.16 12.26
C HIS A 419 -7.73 -15.35 12.27
N LEU A 420 -7.63 -16.04 11.13
CA LEU A 420 -6.71 -17.15 10.91
C LEU A 420 -6.00 -16.98 9.55
N ASP A 421 -4.70 -16.66 9.60
CA ASP A 421 -3.82 -16.64 8.43
C ASP A 421 -2.66 -17.63 8.61
N LEU A 422 -2.66 -18.68 7.78
CA LEU A 422 -1.60 -19.69 7.70
C LEU A 422 -0.84 -19.63 6.36
N SER A 423 -1.15 -18.65 5.52
CA SER A 423 -0.81 -18.62 4.10
C SER A 423 0.68 -18.48 3.79
N SER A 424 1.05 -18.73 2.54
CA SER A 424 2.44 -18.57 2.07
C SER A 424 3.44 -19.36 2.94
N ASN A 425 3.06 -20.60 3.26
CA ASN A 425 3.84 -21.60 4.01
C ASN A 425 3.70 -22.98 3.33
N SER A 426 4.53 -23.96 3.71
CA SER A 426 4.49 -25.34 3.19
C SER A 426 3.65 -26.28 4.07
N LEU A 427 2.50 -25.81 4.55
CA LEU A 427 1.64 -26.53 5.49
C LEU A 427 0.62 -27.43 4.78
N THR A 428 0.30 -28.57 5.38
CA THR A 428 -0.77 -29.47 4.95
C THR A 428 -1.84 -29.54 6.03
N MET A 429 -3.07 -29.13 5.74
CA MET A 429 -4.18 -29.21 6.68
C MET A 429 -4.87 -30.57 6.61
N LYS A 430 -4.84 -31.35 7.69
CA LYS A 430 -5.51 -32.65 7.81
C LYS A 430 -6.52 -32.61 8.94
N LEU A 431 -7.73 -32.16 8.60
CA LEU A 431 -8.87 -32.08 9.49
C LEU A 431 -9.90 -33.15 9.08
N PRO A 432 -10.49 -33.91 10.02
CA PRO A 432 -11.57 -34.85 9.70
C PRO A 432 -12.78 -34.12 9.11
N ASN A 433 -13.43 -34.68 8.08
CA ASN A 433 -14.64 -34.08 7.48
C ASN A 433 -15.81 -33.93 8.46
N THR A 434 -15.80 -34.68 9.57
CA THR A 434 -16.78 -34.63 10.67
C THR A 434 -16.39 -33.66 11.79
N TRP A 435 -15.27 -32.93 11.66
CA TRP A 435 -14.79 -32.03 12.71
C TRP A 435 -15.64 -30.75 12.75
N VAL A 436 -16.08 -30.40 13.96
CA VAL A 436 -16.70 -29.12 14.28
C VAL A 436 -15.66 -28.30 15.06
N PRO A 437 -15.23 -27.13 14.57
CA PRO A 437 -14.29 -26.28 15.27
C PRO A 437 -14.92 -25.65 16.52
N PRO A 438 -14.12 -25.26 17.52
CA PRO A 438 -14.62 -24.62 18.74
C PRO A 438 -15.00 -23.13 18.55
N PHE A 439 -14.71 -22.56 17.39
CA PHE A 439 -14.99 -21.18 16.98
C PHE A 439 -16.10 -21.14 15.93
N HIS A 440 -16.95 -20.11 15.98
CA HIS A 440 -18.07 -19.90 15.06
C HIS A 440 -18.10 -18.49 14.43
N GLN A 441 -17.17 -17.64 14.87
CA GLN A 441 -17.11 -16.21 14.58
C GLN A 441 -15.91 -15.82 13.68
N LEU A 442 -15.31 -16.76 12.94
CA LEU A 442 -14.25 -16.42 11.99
C LEU A 442 -14.76 -15.41 10.95
N GLN A 443 -14.03 -14.30 10.84
CA GLN A 443 -14.27 -13.21 9.90
C GLN A 443 -13.27 -13.21 8.75
N HIS A 444 -12.02 -13.61 9.03
CA HIS A 444 -10.92 -13.66 8.06
C HIS A 444 -10.26 -15.04 8.08
N ILE A 445 -10.21 -15.68 6.90
CA ILE A 445 -9.64 -17.00 6.68
C ILE A 445 -8.71 -16.93 5.48
N ASN A 446 -7.40 -16.91 5.71
CA ASN A 446 -6.39 -16.97 4.66
C ASN A 446 -5.56 -18.25 4.80
N LEU A 447 -5.78 -19.18 3.90
CA LEU A 447 -5.11 -20.48 3.84
C LEU A 447 -4.48 -20.72 2.46
N ARG A 448 -4.22 -19.63 1.72
CA ARG A 448 -3.55 -19.65 0.42
C ARG A 448 -2.26 -20.47 0.49
N SER A 449 -2.05 -21.29 -0.52
CA SER A 449 -0.95 -22.27 -0.68
C SER A 449 -0.82 -23.36 0.40
N CYS A 450 -1.67 -23.38 1.43
CA CYS A 450 -1.77 -24.56 2.31
C CYS A 450 -2.43 -25.71 1.55
N MET A 451 -1.85 -26.91 1.64
CA MET A 451 -2.44 -28.11 1.04
C MET A 451 -3.64 -28.56 1.87
N ILE A 452 -4.86 -28.23 1.42
CA ILE A 452 -6.13 -28.57 2.08
C ILE A 452 -6.86 -29.68 1.31
N GLY A 453 -6.67 -29.77 0.00
CA GLY A 453 -7.37 -30.69 -0.87
C GLY A 453 -7.10 -32.19 -0.59
N PRO A 454 -7.88 -33.09 -1.22
CA PRO A 454 -8.74 -32.81 -2.38
C PRO A 454 -10.10 -32.20 -2.05
N HIS A 455 -10.62 -32.40 -0.83
CA HIS A 455 -12.00 -32.05 -0.47
C HIS A 455 -12.19 -30.56 -0.16
N PHE A 456 -13.39 -30.04 -0.40
CA PHE A 456 -13.76 -28.70 0.05
C PHE A 456 -13.95 -28.67 1.59
N PRO A 457 -13.51 -27.64 2.32
CA PRO A 457 -13.44 -27.72 3.79
C PRO A 457 -14.82 -27.67 4.45
N SER A 458 -15.32 -28.80 4.95
CA SER A 458 -16.68 -28.92 5.53
C SER A 458 -16.89 -28.07 6.79
N TRP A 459 -15.84 -27.83 7.57
CA TRP A 459 -15.91 -27.03 8.81
C TRP A 459 -16.29 -25.55 8.56
N LEU A 460 -16.16 -25.04 7.33
CA LEU A 460 -16.63 -23.70 6.96
C LEU A 460 -18.15 -23.55 7.18
N GLN A 461 -18.92 -24.65 7.10
CA GLN A 461 -20.36 -24.67 7.33
C GLN A 461 -20.77 -24.15 8.73
N THR A 462 -19.86 -24.19 9.70
CA THR A 462 -20.14 -23.81 11.09
C THR A 462 -19.82 -22.34 11.40
N GLN A 463 -19.39 -21.55 10.40
CA GLN A 463 -19.04 -20.14 10.55
C GLN A 463 -20.15 -19.25 10.00
N SER A 464 -20.53 -18.19 10.72
CA SER A 464 -21.69 -17.36 10.35
C SER A 464 -21.38 -15.91 10.02
N ASN A 465 -20.13 -15.46 10.07
CA ASN A 465 -19.75 -14.05 9.88
C ASN A 465 -18.50 -13.87 9.00
N ILE A 466 -18.26 -14.78 8.04
CA ILE A 466 -17.07 -14.69 7.20
C ILE A 466 -17.18 -13.47 6.27
N SER A 467 -16.08 -12.71 6.21
CA SER A 467 -15.91 -11.53 5.34
C SER A 467 -14.77 -11.68 4.33
N TYR A 468 -13.76 -12.51 4.64
CA TYR A 468 -12.63 -12.82 3.77
C TYR A 468 -12.33 -14.32 3.76
N ILE A 469 -12.18 -14.86 2.55
CA ILE A 469 -11.76 -16.24 2.29
C ILE A 469 -10.69 -16.21 1.20
N ASP A 470 -9.48 -16.70 1.50
CA ASP A 470 -8.52 -17.14 0.48
C ASP A 470 -8.15 -18.62 0.71
N LEU A 471 -8.57 -19.46 -0.24
CA LEU A 471 -8.21 -20.89 -0.36
C LEU A 471 -7.51 -21.15 -1.71
N SER A 472 -6.84 -20.15 -2.27
CA SER A 472 -6.15 -20.26 -3.55
C SER A 472 -4.90 -21.13 -3.47
N CYS A 473 -4.54 -21.80 -4.56
CA CYS A 473 -3.41 -22.72 -4.64
C CYS A 473 -3.45 -23.87 -3.60
N SER A 474 -4.63 -24.23 -3.06
CA SER A 474 -4.77 -25.18 -1.93
C SER A 474 -4.97 -26.65 -2.31
N GLY A 475 -4.87 -26.98 -3.60
CA GLY A 475 -4.97 -28.34 -4.13
C GLY A 475 -6.37 -28.96 -4.09
N ILE A 476 -7.42 -28.15 -3.89
CA ILE A 476 -8.82 -28.59 -3.83
C ILE A 476 -9.24 -29.08 -5.22
N SER A 477 -9.87 -30.25 -5.31
CA SER A 477 -10.32 -30.87 -6.56
C SER A 477 -11.78 -31.35 -6.49
N ASP A 478 -12.52 -30.97 -5.46
CA ASP A 478 -13.92 -31.33 -5.24
C ASP A 478 -14.89 -30.39 -6.00
N THR A 479 -16.19 -30.62 -5.83
CA THR A 479 -17.25 -29.66 -6.17
C THR A 479 -17.49 -28.67 -5.02
N ILE A 480 -18.00 -27.47 -5.31
CA ILE A 480 -18.44 -26.54 -4.25
C ILE A 480 -19.78 -27.03 -3.66
N PRO A 481 -19.86 -27.26 -2.34
CA PRO A 481 -21.12 -27.58 -1.68
C PRO A 481 -22.16 -26.45 -1.75
N ILE A 482 -23.44 -26.80 -1.89
CA ILE A 482 -24.56 -25.85 -2.01
C ILE A 482 -24.64 -24.89 -0.80
N TRP A 483 -24.16 -25.30 0.38
CA TRP A 483 -24.21 -24.48 1.60
C TRP A 483 -23.10 -23.41 1.68
N SER A 484 -22.00 -23.51 0.92
CA SER A 484 -20.73 -22.82 1.21
C SER A 484 -20.79 -21.30 1.30
N PHE A 485 -21.70 -20.66 0.57
CA PHE A 485 -21.82 -19.20 0.52
C PHE A 485 -23.24 -18.68 0.80
N ASN A 486 -24.18 -19.54 1.21
CA ASN A 486 -25.58 -19.14 1.40
C ASN A 486 -25.78 -18.14 2.57
N THR A 487 -24.81 -18.04 3.48
CA THR A 487 -24.86 -17.21 4.69
C THR A 487 -23.84 -16.07 4.71
N THR A 488 -23.14 -15.81 3.59
CA THR A 488 -22.01 -14.86 3.53
C THR A 488 -22.39 -13.54 2.85
N SER A 489 -23.41 -12.83 3.34
CA SER A 489 -23.77 -11.50 2.84
C SER A 489 -22.71 -10.42 3.15
N ASN A 490 -21.92 -10.63 4.21
CA ASN A 490 -20.81 -9.79 4.62
C ASN A 490 -19.51 -10.04 3.83
N LEU A 491 -19.53 -10.89 2.79
CA LEU A 491 -18.35 -11.29 2.03
C LEU A 491 -17.78 -10.12 1.22
N ARG A 492 -16.55 -9.73 1.54
CA ARG A 492 -15.78 -8.66 0.87
C ARG A 492 -14.68 -9.21 -0.03
N TYR A 493 -14.14 -10.37 0.32
CA TYR A 493 -13.10 -11.04 -0.48
C TYR A 493 -13.34 -12.55 -0.53
N LEU A 494 -13.32 -13.10 -1.75
CA LEU A 494 -13.35 -14.54 -2.00
C LEU A 494 -12.35 -14.89 -3.09
N ASN A 495 -11.31 -15.63 -2.73
CA ASN A 495 -10.35 -16.19 -3.65
C ASN A 495 -10.28 -17.71 -3.47
N ILE A 496 -10.64 -18.47 -4.49
CA ILE A 496 -10.47 -19.94 -4.54
C ILE A 496 -9.74 -20.37 -5.82
N SER A 497 -8.98 -19.44 -6.40
CA SER A 497 -8.27 -19.63 -7.67
C SER A 497 -7.14 -20.67 -7.60
N PHE A 498 -6.63 -21.08 -8.77
CA PHE A 498 -5.52 -22.05 -8.88
C PHE A 498 -5.79 -23.38 -8.14
N ASN A 499 -7.00 -23.89 -8.29
CA ASN A 499 -7.42 -25.20 -7.78
C ASN A 499 -7.89 -26.08 -8.96
N GLN A 500 -8.49 -27.23 -8.68
CA GLN A 500 -9.04 -28.15 -9.68
C GLN A 500 -10.56 -28.34 -9.52
N ILE A 501 -11.24 -27.35 -8.93
CA ILE A 501 -12.67 -27.40 -8.58
C ILE A 501 -13.50 -27.53 -9.86
N HIS A 502 -14.36 -28.55 -9.91
CA HIS A 502 -15.04 -28.97 -11.14
C HIS A 502 -16.58 -28.92 -11.05
N SER A 503 -17.14 -27.91 -10.39
CA SER A 503 -18.60 -27.68 -10.31
C SER A 503 -19.10 -26.69 -11.37
N THR A 504 -20.41 -26.48 -11.43
CA THR A 504 -20.95 -25.21 -11.96
C THR A 504 -20.62 -24.07 -11.00
N LEU A 505 -20.70 -22.82 -11.47
CA LEU A 505 -20.51 -21.65 -10.62
C LEU A 505 -21.62 -21.57 -9.54
N PRO A 506 -21.28 -21.29 -8.27
CA PRO A 506 -22.24 -21.16 -7.20
C PRO A 506 -23.00 -19.82 -7.27
N ASN A 507 -24.19 -19.77 -6.66
CA ASN A 507 -24.85 -18.51 -6.36
C ASN A 507 -24.24 -17.93 -5.08
N ILE A 508 -23.61 -16.75 -5.16
CA ILE A 508 -22.95 -16.09 -4.02
C ILE A 508 -23.70 -14.78 -3.73
N PRO A 509 -24.39 -14.64 -2.59
CA PRO A 509 -25.23 -13.48 -2.28
C PRO A 509 -24.40 -12.25 -1.86
N LEU A 510 -23.76 -11.60 -2.84
CA LEU A 510 -22.94 -10.41 -2.63
C LEU A 510 -23.76 -9.13 -2.48
N GLU A 511 -23.40 -8.29 -1.50
CA GLU A 511 -23.95 -6.93 -1.33
C GLU A 511 -23.02 -5.88 -1.94
N SER A 512 -23.51 -5.09 -2.90
CA SER A 512 -22.68 -4.14 -3.65
C SER A 512 -22.12 -2.98 -2.82
N ASN A 513 -22.73 -2.67 -1.67
CA ASN A 513 -22.25 -1.65 -0.72
C ASN A 513 -20.88 -1.98 -0.10
N HIS A 514 -20.41 -3.22 -0.23
CA HIS A 514 -19.17 -3.71 0.38
C HIS A 514 -18.00 -3.87 -0.60
N PHE A 515 -18.18 -3.43 -1.86
CA PHE A 515 -17.18 -3.51 -2.95
C PHE A 515 -16.49 -4.90 -3.06
N PRO A 516 -17.25 -6.01 -3.22
CA PRO A 516 -16.69 -7.35 -3.11
C PRO A 516 -15.68 -7.67 -4.22
N ILE A 517 -14.62 -8.40 -3.87
CA ILE A 517 -13.66 -8.98 -4.81
C ILE A 517 -13.86 -10.49 -4.85
N VAL A 518 -13.97 -11.04 -6.07
CA VAL A 518 -14.22 -12.47 -6.30
C VAL A 518 -13.28 -13.00 -7.38
N ASP A 519 -12.36 -13.89 -6.99
CA ASP A 519 -11.47 -14.63 -7.89
C ASP A 519 -11.74 -16.14 -7.81
N LEU A 520 -12.36 -16.66 -8.87
CA LEU A 520 -12.63 -18.09 -9.09
C LEU A 520 -11.80 -18.64 -10.27
N SER A 521 -10.75 -17.92 -10.68
CA SER A 521 -9.97 -18.24 -11.88
C SER A 521 -9.14 -19.53 -11.76
N SER A 522 -8.60 -20.01 -12.87
CA SER A 522 -7.67 -21.16 -12.91
C SER A 522 -8.23 -22.38 -12.17
N ASN A 523 -9.40 -22.85 -12.62
CA ASN A 523 -10.15 -23.97 -12.06
C ASN A 523 -10.77 -24.81 -13.20
N ARG A 524 -11.76 -25.66 -12.90
CA ARG A 524 -12.53 -26.44 -13.88
C ARG A 524 -14.04 -26.12 -13.80
N PHE A 525 -14.39 -24.87 -13.49
CA PHE A 525 -15.79 -24.44 -13.51
C PHE A 525 -16.38 -24.57 -14.92
N HIS A 526 -17.60 -25.07 -15.03
CA HIS A 526 -18.25 -25.36 -16.30
C HIS A 526 -19.72 -24.92 -16.33
N GLY A 527 -20.33 -24.95 -17.52
CA GLY A 527 -21.71 -24.51 -17.74
C GLY A 527 -21.82 -23.00 -17.89
N ASN A 528 -23.00 -22.45 -17.56
CA ASN A 528 -23.30 -21.03 -17.77
C ASN A 528 -23.07 -20.22 -16.49
N ILE A 529 -22.74 -18.94 -16.66
CA ILE A 529 -22.57 -17.98 -15.57
C ILE A 529 -23.94 -17.66 -14.95
N PRO A 530 -24.13 -17.82 -13.63
CA PRO A 530 -25.43 -17.73 -12.98
C PRO A 530 -25.94 -16.28 -12.85
N LEU A 531 -27.24 -16.19 -12.54
CA LEU A 531 -27.99 -14.95 -12.44
C LEU A 531 -27.57 -14.04 -11.26
N ASN A 532 -27.57 -12.74 -11.54
CA ASN A 532 -27.61 -11.63 -10.59
C ASN A 532 -26.33 -11.37 -9.77
N SER A 533 -26.09 -12.11 -8.70
CA SER A 533 -25.35 -11.57 -7.55
C SER A 533 -23.83 -11.51 -7.72
N LEU A 534 -23.22 -12.35 -8.58
CA LEU A 534 -21.79 -12.25 -8.90
C LEU A 534 -21.41 -10.89 -9.49
N PHE A 535 -22.32 -10.28 -10.28
CA PHE A 535 -22.12 -8.96 -10.86
C PHE A 535 -22.36 -7.80 -9.87
N ASN A 536 -22.55 -8.08 -8.57
CA ASN A 536 -22.43 -7.06 -7.52
C ASN A 536 -20.97 -6.89 -7.03
N ALA A 537 -20.05 -7.79 -7.40
CA ALA A 537 -18.63 -7.63 -7.16
C ALA A 537 -18.06 -6.40 -7.88
N THR A 538 -17.10 -5.72 -7.26
CA THR A 538 -16.29 -4.68 -7.92
C THR A 538 -15.23 -5.30 -8.82
N MET A 539 -14.72 -6.47 -8.45
CA MET A 539 -13.79 -7.26 -9.26
C MET A 539 -14.27 -8.69 -9.34
N LEU A 540 -14.47 -9.19 -10.57
CA LEU A 540 -14.88 -10.56 -10.86
C LEU A 540 -13.91 -11.20 -11.85
N ASN A 541 -13.06 -12.09 -11.36
CA ASN A 541 -12.14 -12.89 -12.16
C ASN A 541 -12.65 -14.35 -12.24
N LEU A 542 -13.05 -14.75 -13.45
CA LEU A 542 -13.53 -16.10 -13.79
C LEU A 542 -12.65 -16.76 -14.86
N SER A 543 -11.48 -16.18 -15.13
CA SER A 543 -10.59 -16.60 -16.21
C SER A 543 -10.06 -18.03 -16.05
N ASN A 544 -9.58 -18.63 -17.15
CA ASN A 544 -8.92 -19.94 -17.16
C ASN A 544 -9.81 -21.05 -16.53
N ASN A 545 -10.97 -21.25 -17.14
CA ASN A 545 -12.01 -22.19 -16.74
C ASN A 545 -12.63 -22.85 -17.99
N THR A 546 -13.75 -23.57 -17.83
CA THR A 546 -14.48 -24.24 -18.93
C THR A 546 -15.92 -23.74 -19.07
N LEU A 547 -16.17 -22.47 -18.74
CA LEU A 547 -17.49 -21.83 -18.83
C LEU A 547 -17.92 -21.70 -20.30
N THR A 548 -19.19 -21.97 -20.59
CA THR A 548 -19.74 -22.02 -21.95
C THR A 548 -20.71 -20.89 -22.28
N GLY A 549 -21.52 -20.45 -21.31
CA GLY A 549 -22.55 -19.44 -21.54
C GLY A 549 -22.40 -18.24 -20.61
N PHE A 550 -22.54 -17.04 -21.17
CA PHE A 550 -22.52 -15.74 -20.46
C PHE A 550 -23.85 -15.00 -20.66
N ASP A 551 -24.96 -15.77 -20.70
CA ASP A 551 -26.30 -15.36 -21.19
C ASP A 551 -26.70 -13.90 -20.91
N LEU A 552 -27.49 -13.33 -21.82
CA LEU A 552 -28.00 -11.95 -21.96
C LEU A 552 -28.74 -11.34 -20.73
N LEU A 553 -28.65 -11.98 -19.58
CA LEU A 553 -29.45 -11.77 -18.39
C LEU A 553 -29.11 -10.46 -17.67
N PHE A 554 -27.89 -9.94 -17.79
CA PHE A 554 -27.60 -8.59 -17.31
C PHE A 554 -28.30 -7.50 -18.12
N CYS A 555 -28.77 -7.77 -19.35
CA CYS A 555 -29.66 -6.84 -20.05
C CYS A 555 -31.05 -6.76 -19.39
N ASN A 556 -31.46 -7.80 -18.67
CA ASN A 556 -32.81 -8.01 -18.13
C ASN A 556 -32.91 -7.87 -16.60
N SER A 557 -31.80 -7.88 -15.87
CA SER A 557 -31.77 -7.70 -14.41
C SER A 557 -31.62 -6.23 -13.99
N VAL A 558 -32.07 -5.93 -12.77
CA VAL A 558 -31.68 -4.70 -12.06
C VAL A 558 -30.31 -4.95 -11.44
N LEU A 559 -29.25 -4.63 -12.18
CA LEU A 559 -27.92 -4.56 -11.61
C LEU A 559 -27.78 -3.31 -10.73
N ASN A 560 -27.46 -3.52 -9.45
CA ASN A 560 -27.01 -2.48 -8.51
C ASN A 560 -25.48 -2.57 -8.29
N GLY A 561 -24.77 -3.25 -9.18
CA GLY A 561 -23.37 -3.63 -9.02
C GLY A 561 -22.39 -2.60 -9.57
N ASN A 562 -21.27 -2.44 -8.88
CA ASN A 562 -20.18 -1.54 -9.24
C ASN A 562 -19.00 -2.31 -9.87
N VAL A 563 -19.27 -3.18 -10.86
CA VAL A 563 -18.20 -3.95 -11.52
C VAL A 563 -17.26 -2.99 -12.25
N GLU A 564 -16.02 -2.92 -11.78
CA GLU A 564 -14.93 -2.17 -12.41
C GLU A 564 -14.01 -3.09 -13.23
N VAL A 565 -13.91 -4.36 -12.82
CA VAL A 565 -13.02 -5.37 -13.41
C VAL A 565 -13.79 -6.65 -13.70
N LEU A 566 -13.82 -7.05 -14.97
CA LEU A 566 -14.41 -8.32 -15.41
C LEU A 566 -13.42 -9.08 -16.30
N ASP A 567 -12.85 -10.17 -15.77
CA ASP A 567 -12.03 -11.10 -16.54
C ASP A 567 -12.75 -12.44 -16.75
N LEU A 568 -13.04 -12.73 -18.02
CA LEU A 568 -13.69 -13.93 -18.54
C LEU A 568 -12.79 -14.68 -19.54
N SER A 569 -11.50 -14.34 -19.59
CA SER A 569 -10.55 -14.89 -20.56
C SER A 569 -10.30 -16.38 -20.39
N ASN A 570 -9.80 -17.03 -21.44
CA ASN A 570 -9.42 -18.44 -21.44
C ASN A 570 -10.56 -19.35 -20.95
N ASN A 571 -11.71 -19.26 -21.63
CA ASN A 571 -12.91 -20.04 -21.35
C ASN A 571 -13.46 -20.63 -22.67
N GLN A 572 -14.70 -21.14 -22.68
CA GLN A 572 -15.36 -21.67 -23.86
C GLN A 572 -16.63 -20.86 -24.22
N LEU A 573 -16.68 -19.58 -23.84
CA LEU A 573 -17.84 -18.72 -24.02
C LEU A 573 -18.17 -18.56 -25.50
N PHE A 574 -19.42 -18.86 -25.89
CA PHE A 574 -19.90 -18.75 -27.27
C PHE A 574 -21.13 -17.83 -27.37
N GLY A 575 -21.30 -17.20 -28.52
CA GLY A 575 -22.42 -16.28 -28.79
C GLY A 575 -21.96 -14.92 -29.27
N ASN A 576 -22.92 -14.02 -29.50
CA ASN A 576 -22.64 -12.62 -29.84
C ASN A 576 -22.41 -11.79 -28.58
N LEU A 577 -21.53 -10.79 -28.67
CA LEU A 577 -21.42 -9.75 -27.63
C LEU A 577 -22.78 -9.02 -27.47
N PRO A 578 -23.20 -8.71 -26.22
CA PRO A 578 -24.53 -8.20 -25.91
C PRO A 578 -24.65 -6.70 -26.19
N ASN A 579 -25.85 -6.21 -26.47
CA ASN A 579 -26.09 -4.80 -26.84
C ASN A 579 -26.39 -3.85 -25.65
N CYS A 580 -26.13 -4.29 -24.41
CA CYS A 580 -26.60 -3.61 -23.20
C CYS A 580 -25.49 -3.14 -22.23
N TRP A 581 -24.29 -2.88 -22.76
CA TRP A 581 -23.12 -2.41 -21.99
C TRP A 581 -23.37 -1.14 -21.16
N PHE A 582 -24.39 -0.34 -21.49
CA PHE A 582 -24.80 0.84 -20.73
C PHE A 582 -25.29 0.55 -19.31
N ARG A 583 -25.40 -0.73 -18.91
CA ARG A 583 -25.68 -1.16 -17.54
C ARG A 583 -24.44 -1.37 -16.67
N LEU A 584 -23.25 -1.42 -17.27
CA LEU A 584 -21.97 -1.70 -16.60
C LEU A 584 -21.02 -0.49 -16.74
N GLN A 585 -21.53 0.73 -16.55
CA GLN A 585 -20.82 1.99 -16.88
C GLN A 585 -19.52 2.20 -16.09
N ASN A 586 -19.40 1.57 -14.92
CA ASN A 586 -18.24 1.63 -14.05
C ASN A 586 -17.08 0.71 -14.51
N LEU A 587 -17.26 -0.10 -15.57
CA LEU A 587 -16.20 -0.97 -16.07
C LEU A 587 -15.00 -0.15 -16.56
N ASN A 588 -13.89 -0.35 -15.87
CA ASN A 588 -12.58 0.15 -16.23
C ASN A 588 -11.80 -0.92 -17.03
N PHE A 589 -12.04 -2.22 -16.77
CA PHE A 589 -11.29 -3.34 -17.37
C PHE A 589 -12.22 -4.47 -17.81
N LEU A 590 -12.10 -4.88 -19.08
CA LEU A 590 -12.94 -5.91 -19.69
C LEU A 590 -12.10 -6.88 -20.55
N ASN A 591 -11.98 -8.12 -20.10
CA ASN A 591 -11.18 -9.15 -20.75
C ASN A 591 -12.05 -10.37 -21.14
N PHE A 592 -12.15 -10.63 -22.45
CA PHE A 592 -12.80 -11.80 -23.05
C PHE A 592 -11.82 -12.66 -23.87
N ARG A 593 -10.52 -12.43 -23.75
CA ARG A 593 -9.49 -13.10 -24.55
C ARG A 593 -9.65 -14.62 -24.60
N ASN A 594 -9.40 -15.25 -25.74
CA ASN A 594 -9.35 -16.71 -25.87
C ASN A 594 -10.67 -17.38 -25.47
N ASN A 595 -11.70 -17.13 -26.27
CA ASN A 595 -13.05 -17.67 -26.16
C ASN A 595 -13.59 -18.04 -27.57
N ARG A 596 -14.90 -18.30 -27.70
CA ARG A 596 -15.58 -18.64 -28.97
C ARG A 596 -16.65 -17.59 -29.33
N LEU A 597 -16.44 -16.33 -28.96
CA LEU A 597 -17.37 -15.24 -29.24
C LEU A 597 -17.37 -14.91 -30.73
N PHE A 598 -18.53 -14.62 -31.31
CA PHE A 598 -18.67 -14.35 -32.74
C PHE A 598 -19.58 -13.14 -33.02
N GLY A 599 -19.80 -12.85 -34.30
CA GLY A 599 -20.64 -11.73 -34.73
C GLY A 599 -19.88 -10.42 -34.74
N VAL A 600 -20.53 -9.32 -34.34
CA VAL A 600 -19.98 -7.96 -34.41
C VAL A 600 -19.66 -7.42 -33.02
N ILE A 601 -18.68 -6.51 -32.92
CA ILE A 601 -18.51 -5.68 -31.73
C ILE A 601 -19.66 -4.66 -31.70
N PRO A 602 -20.53 -4.67 -30.67
CA PRO A 602 -21.76 -3.88 -30.66
C PRO A 602 -21.44 -2.39 -30.42
N SER A 603 -22.16 -1.49 -31.09
CA SER A 603 -21.95 -0.04 -30.96
C SER A 603 -22.18 0.48 -29.54
N SER A 604 -22.97 -0.24 -28.74
CA SER A 604 -23.22 0.04 -27.32
C SER A 604 -22.00 -0.13 -26.43
N ILE A 605 -20.93 -0.81 -26.85
CA ILE A 605 -19.67 -0.89 -26.07
C ILE A 605 -19.10 0.52 -25.76
N ALA A 606 -19.42 1.50 -26.61
CA ALA A 606 -19.07 2.90 -26.44
C ALA A 606 -19.79 3.62 -25.29
N SER A 607 -20.71 2.97 -24.56
CA SER A 607 -21.24 3.48 -23.30
C SER A 607 -20.30 3.26 -22.11
N LEU A 608 -19.28 2.40 -22.26
CA LEU A 608 -18.24 2.19 -21.27
C LEU A 608 -17.21 3.33 -21.37
N TYR A 609 -17.63 4.55 -21.03
CA TYR A 609 -16.80 5.75 -21.23
C TYR A 609 -15.58 5.81 -20.30
N GLN A 610 -15.56 5.03 -19.22
CA GLN A 610 -14.44 4.90 -18.28
C GLN A 610 -13.44 3.78 -18.66
N ILE A 611 -13.74 2.97 -19.69
CA ILE A 611 -12.93 1.79 -20.03
C ILE A 611 -11.47 2.18 -20.35
N GLN A 612 -10.55 1.57 -19.62
CA GLN A 612 -9.09 1.73 -19.75
C GLN A 612 -8.47 0.54 -20.48
N MET A 613 -9.02 -0.65 -20.30
CA MET A 613 -8.55 -1.88 -20.92
C MET A 613 -9.70 -2.66 -21.55
N LEU A 614 -9.54 -2.98 -22.84
CA LEU A 614 -10.43 -3.85 -23.59
C LEU A 614 -9.61 -4.90 -24.35
N ASP A 615 -9.75 -6.16 -23.95
CA ASP A 615 -9.18 -7.32 -24.65
C ASP A 615 -10.30 -8.25 -25.13
N LEU A 616 -10.44 -8.34 -26.45
CA LEU A 616 -11.36 -9.23 -27.16
C LEU A 616 -10.59 -10.23 -28.05
N SER A 617 -9.28 -10.38 -27.84
CA SER A 617 -8.41 -11.15 -28.72
C SER A 617 -8.69 -12.65 -28.70
N LYS A 618 -8.23 -13.39 -29.71
CA LYS A 618 -8.42 -14.85 -29.84
C LYS A 618 -9.90 -15.26 -29.73
N ASN A 619 -10.71 -14.73 -30.64
CA ASN A 619 -12.14 -14.99 -30.75
C ASN A 619 -12.53 -15.12 -32.24
N ASN A 620 -13.83 -15.24 -32.53
CA ASN A 620 -14.40 -15.32 -33.88
C ASN A 620 -15.19 -14.04 -34.25
N LEU A 621 -14.82 -12.89 -33.69
CA LEU A 621 -15.47 -11.60 -33.99
C LEU A 621 -15.17 -11.16 -35.42
N SER A 622 -16.10 -10.42 -36.01
CA SER A 622 -16.14 -10.08 -37.44
C SER A 622 -16.68 -8.67 -37.67
N GLU A 623 -16.75 -8.27 -38.95
CA GLU A 623 -17.07 -6.90 -39.38
C GLU A 623 -16.01 -5.87 -38.96
N ALA A 624 -16.29 -4.58 -39.17
CA ALA A 624 -15.38 -3.49 -38.84
C ALA A 624 -15.56 -3.01 -37.39
N LEU A 625 -14.52 -2.40 -36.83
CA LEU A 625 -14.62 -1.74 -35.52
C LEU A 625 -15.70 -0.65 -35.53
N PRO A 626 -16.68 -0.66 -34.61
CA PRO A 626 -17.79 0.29 -34.62
C PRO A 626 -17.31 1.71 -34.36
N SER A 627 -17.77 2.66 -35.19
CA SER A 627 -17.35 4.06 -35.14
C SER A 627 -17.73 4.81 -33.86
N SER A 628 -18.55 4.21 -33.00
CA SER A 628 -18.87 4.74 -31.66
C SER A 628 -17.71 4.56 -30.66
N MET A 629 -16.79 3.60 -30.87
CA MET A 629 -15.63 3.38 -29.97
C MET A 629 -14.69 4.58 -29.84
N LYS A 630 -14.79 5.58 -30.74
CA LYS A 630 -14.16 6.90 -30.56
C LYS A 630 -14.52 7.60 -29.24
N ASN A 631 -15.60 7.18 -28.58
CA ASN A 631 -16.05 7.74 -27.30
C ASN A 631 -15.34 7.09 -26.09
N CYS A 632 -14.60 5.99 -26.26
CA CYS A 632 -13.88 5.29 -25.19
C CYS A 632 -12.52 5.97 -24.90
N THR A 633 -12.51 7.27 -24.66
CA THR A 633 -11.30 8.12 -24.64
C THR A 633 -10.32 7.84 -23.50
N HIS A 634 -10.71 7.01 -22.52
CA HIS A 634 -9.84 6.57 -21.42
C HIS A 634 -9.02 5.31 -21.75
N LEU A 635 -9.19 4.71 -22.94
CA LEU A 635 -8.46 3.50 -23.34
C LEU A 635 -6.94 3.72 -23.33
N LEU A 636 -6.27 2.89 -22.52
CA LEU A 636 -4.83 2.70 -22.45
C LEU A 636 -4.41 1.41 -23.20
N PHE A 637 -5.27 0.39 -23.17
CA PHE A 637 -5.05 -0.93 -23.77
C PHE A 637 -6.22 -1.28 -24.67
N LEU A 638 -5.94 -1.60 -25.93
CA LEU A 638 -6.90 -2.18 -26.88
C LEU A 638 -6.28 -3.37 -27.60
N ASP A 639 -6.77 -4.58 -27.34
CA ASP A 639 -6.44 -5.78 -28.10
C ASP A 639 -7.70 -6.40 -28.71
N VAL A 640 -7.69 -6.53 -30.04
CA VAL A 640 -8.71 -7.22 -30.84
C VAL A 640 -8.06 -8.21 -31.81
N GLY A 641 -6.82 -8.61 -31.54
CA GLY A 641 -6.04 -9.51 -32.37
C GLY A 641 -6.63 -10.92 -32.47
N GLU A 642 -6.20 -11.70 -33.46
CA GLU A 642 -6.62 -13.09 -33.67
C GLU A 642 -8.15 -13.22 -33.71
N ASN A 643 -8.75 -12.50 -34.66
CA ASN A 643 -10.18 -12.47 -34.95
C ASN A 643 -10.39 -12.46 -36.48
N SER A 644 -11.61 -12.17 -36.96
CA SER A 644 -11.95 -12.02 -38.38
C SER A 644 -12.45 -10.61 -38.71
N LEU A 645 -11.94 -9.59 -38.00
CA LEU A 645 -12.30 -8.18 -38.21
C LEU A 645 -11.76 -7.68 -39.55
N LYS A 646 -12.49 -6.78 -40.21
CA LYS A 646 -12.19 -6.33 -41.59
C LYS A 646 -12.38 -4.81 -41.78
N GLY A 647 -11.87 -4.32 -42.91
CA GLY A 647 -11.94 -2.91 -43.29
C GLY A 647 -10.68 -2.13 -42.88
N ASN A 648 -10.71 -0.81 -43.05
CA ASN A 648 -9.55 0.02 -42.78
C ASN A 648 -9.32 0.20 -41.27
N ILE A 649 -8.06 0.38 -40.85
CA ILE A 649 -7.75 0.89 -39.50
C ILE A 649 -8.40 2.28 -39.35
N PRO A 650 -9.32 2.50 -38.39
CA PRO A 650 -10.06 3.76 -38.34
C PRO A 650 -9.21 4.93 -37.85
N MET A 651 -9.30 6.08 -38.55
CA MET A 651 -8.58 7.30 -38.18
C MET A 651 -8.90 7.81 -36.76
N TRP A 652 -10.08 7.47 -36.22
CA TRP A 652 -10.48 7.89 -34.88
C TRP A 652 -9.64 7.27 -33.76
N ILE A 653 -8.96 6.13 -33.99
CA ILE A 653 -8.03 5.56 -33.00
C ILE A 653 -6.98 6.61 -32.64
N GLY A 654 -6.26 7.11 -33.63
CA GLY A 654 -5.28 8.18 -33.43
C GLY A 654 -5.88 9.53 -33.03
N ASN A 655 -7.04 9.91 -33.56
CA ASN A 655 -7.63 11.24 -33.31
C ASN A 655 -8.34 11.38 -31.95
N THR A 656 -8.75 10.29 -31.30
CA THR A 656 -9.59 10.34 -30.07
C THR A 656 -9.10 9.47 -28.92
N LEU A 657 -8.29 8.43 -29.18
CA LEU A 657 -7.75 7.54 -28.16
C LEU A 657 -6.30 7.89 -27.84
N SER A 658 -6.00 9.17 -27.63
CA SER A 658 -4.64 9.71 -27.48
C SER A 658 -3.83 9.08 -26.33
N ASN A 659 -4.51 8.48 -25.35
CA ASN A 659 -3.92 7.85 -24.17
C ASN A 659 -3.49 6.40 -24.39
N LEU A 660 -3.69 5.82 -25.60
CA LEU A 660 -3.32 4.43 -25.88
C LEU A 660 -1.82 4.19 -25.69
N VAL A 661 -1.53 3.17 -24.88
CA VAL A 661 -0.21 2.61 -24.59
C VAL A 661 0.00 1.29 -25.35
N ILE A 662 -1.05 0.49 -25.49
CA ILE A 662 -1.02 -0.81 -26.17
C ILE A 662 -2.15 -0.86 -27.21
N LEU A 663 -1.78 -1.10 -28.47
CA LEU A 663 -2.70 -1.32 -29.59
C LEU A 663 -2.31 -2.59 -30.35
N GLN A 664 -3.16 -3.62 -30.24
CA GLN A 664 -2.98 -4.90 -30.92
C GLN A 664 -4.16 -5.21 -31.84
N LEU A 665 -3.89 -5.23 -33.14
CA LEU A 665 -4.82 -5.56 -34.24
C LEU A 665 -4.38 -6.82 -35.01
N LYS A 666 -3.36 -7.53 -34.50
CA LYS A 666 -2.66 -8.64 -35.17
C LYS A 666 -3.60 -9.74 -35.66
N SER A 667 -3.26 -10.45 -36.73
CA SER A 667 -3.97 -11.66 -37.21
C SER A 667 -5.48 -11.42 -37.43
N ASN A 668 -5.80 -10.54 -38.39
CA ASN A 668 -7.16 -10.15 -38.75
C ASN A 668 -7.26 -9.98 -40.30
N HIS A 669 -8.30 -9.29 -40.78
CA HIS A 669 -8.49 -8.94 -42.19
C HIS A 669 -8.53 -7.42 -42.42
N PHE A 670 -7.83 -6.64 -41.57
CA PHE A 670 -7.68 -5.20 -41.79
C PHE A 670 -6.96 -4.93 -43.12
N ASN A 671 -7.37 -3.88 -43.81
CA ASN A 671 -6.83 -3.46 -45.10
C ASN A 671 -6.70 -1.93 -45.19
N GLY A 672 -6.48 -1.40 -46.40
CA GLY A 672 -6.17 0.01 -46.58
C GLY A 672 -4.73 0.34 -46.16
N THR A 673 -4.45 1.62 -45.94
CA THR A 673 -3.14 2.11 -45.49
C THR A 673 -3.11 2.34 -43.98
N ILE A 674 -1.92 2.38 -43.39
CA ILE A 674 -1.72 2.88 -42.03
C ILE A 674 -2.10 4.38 -42.00
N PRO A 675 -3.13 4.82 -41.25
CA PRO A 675 -3.52 6.23 -41.27
C PRO A 675 -2.53 7.07 -40.47
N SER A 676 -2.09 8.20 -41.03
CA SER A 676 -1.16 9.13 -40.38
C SER A 676 -1.65 9.68 -39.04
N SER A 677 -2.97 9.65 -38.78
CA SER A 677 -3.51 10.00 -37.47
C SER A 677 -3.01 9.10 -36.34
N LEU A 678 -2.59 7.85 -36.61
CA LEU A 678 -1.98 7.01 -35.56
C LEU A 678 -0.74 7.67 -34.95
N CYS A 679 0.00 8.48 -35.70
CA CYS A 679 1.14 9.25 -35.18
C CYS A 679 0.77 10.22 -34.04
N HIS A 680 -0.53 10.47 -33.77
CA HIS A 680 -0.97 11.25 -32.60
C HIS A 680 -0.90 10.47 -31.27
N LEU A 681 -0.67 9.15 -31.30
CA LEU A 681 -0.56 8.29 -30.11
C LEU A 681 0.80 8.46 -29.41
N GLN A 682 1.01 9.57 -28.72
CA GLN A 682 2.28 9.92 -28.07
C GLN A 682 2.70 8.95 -26.95
N TYR A 683 1.72 8.28 -26.33
CA TYR A 683 1.92 7.31 -25.25
C TYR A 683 2.11 5.86 -25.70
N ILE A 684 2.07 5.57 -27.01
CA ILE A 684 2.16 4.19 -27.50
C ILE A 684 3.50 3.55 -27.15
N GLN A 685 3.44 2.31 -26.66
CA GLN A 685 4.57 1.48 -26.28
C GLN A 685 4.55 0.13 -27.02
N ILE A 686 3.37 -0.43 -27.30
CA ILE A 686 3.22 -1.65 -28.11
C ILE A 686 2.24 -1.37 -29.25
N LEU A 687 2.72 -1.51 -30.48
CA LEU A 687 1.92 -1.46 -31.71
C LEU A 687 2.13 -2.76 -32.50
N ASP A 688 1.14 -3.65 -32.49
CA ASP A 688 1.13 -4.87 -33.31
C ASP A 688 -0.06 -4.88 -34.27
N ILE A 689 0.20 -4.68 -35.55
CA ILE A 689 -0.79 -4.77 -36.63
C ILE A 689 -0.44 -5.88 -37.64
N SER A 690 0.42 -6.82 -37.22
CA SER A 690 0.94 -7.88 -38.08
C SER A 690 -0.15 -8.83 -38.58
N HIS A 691 0.15 -9.62 -39.61
CA HIS A 691 -0.75 -10.66 -40.14
C HIS A 691 -2.12 -10.08 -40.56
N ASN A 692 -2.08 -9.10 -41.47
CA ASN A 692 -3.25 -8.41 -42.02
C ASN A 692 -3.08 -8.19 -43.55
N ASN A 693 -3.97 -7.43 -44.19
CA ASN A 693 -3.92 -7.07 -45.61
C ASN A 693 -3.62 -5.57 -45.83
N ILE A 694 -2.87 -4.95 -44.92
CA ILE A 694 -2.54 -3.52 -44.95
C ILE A 694 -1.46 -3.29 -46.01
N TYR A 695 -1.59 -2.20 -46.78
CA TYR A 695 -0.69 -1.85 -47.88
C TYR A 695 -0.26 -0.38 -47.83
N GLY A 696 0.63 0.03 -48.73
CA GLY A 696 1.17 1.39 -48.76
C GLY A 696 2.36 1.58 -47.80
N ALA A 697 2.90 2.79 -47.80
CA ALA A 697 4.08 3.16 -47.01
C ALA A 697 3.81 3.28 -45.50
N ILE A 698 4.86 3.06 -44.71
CA ILE A 698 4.91 3.40 -43.29
C ILE A 698 4.89 4.94 -43.15
N PRO A 699 4.01 5.55 -42.34
CA PRO A 699 3.96 7.01 -42.20
C PRO A 699 5.26 7.61 -41.65
N SER A 700 5.79 8.67 -42.30
CA SER A 700 7.00 9.36 -41.84
C SER A 700 6.86 10.05 -40.48
N CYS A 701 5.64 10.33 -40.02
CA CYS A 701 5.37 10.91 -38.71
C CYS A 701 5.56 9.94 -37.51
N ILE A 702 6.15 8.76 -37.74
CA ILE A 702 6.27 7.70 -36.72
C ILE A 702 7.07 8.14 -35.48
N ASN A 703 8.00 9.09 -35.63
CA ASN A 703 8.75 9.72 -34.53
C ASN A 703 7.88 10.54 -33.55
N ASN A 704 6.60 10.79 -33.84
CA ASN A 704 5.68 11.37 -32.87
C ASN A 704 5.29 10.40 -31.74
N PHE A 705 5.62 9.12 -31.82
CA PHE A 705 5.53 8.12 -30.73
C PHE A 705 6.51 8.46 -29.61
N THR A 706 6.22 9.52 -28.86
CA THR A 706 7.15 10.18 -27.94
C THR A 706 7.68 9.23 -26.86
N SER A 707 6.86 8.26 -26.41
CA SER A 707 7.24 7.23 -25.44
C SER A 707 8.20 6.15 -25.97
N MET A 708 8.41 6.09 -27.29
CA MET A 708 9.45 5.30 -27.96
C MET A 708 10.68 6.14 -28.34
N VAL A 709 10.60 7.48 -28.28
CA VAL A 709 11.72 8.40 -28.54
C VAL A 709 12.50 8.74 -27.26
N LYS A 710 11.83 8.83 -26.11
CA LYS A 710 12.49 9.13 -24.83
C LYS A 710 11.68 8.64 -23.63
N ILE A 711 12.39 8.14 -22.61
CA ILE A 711 11.81 8.01 -21.26
C ILE A 711 11.73 9.41 -20.63
N SER A 712 10.53 9.83 -20.24
CA SER A 712 10.32 11.00 -19.36
C SER A 712 10.12 10.50 -17.93
N GLY A 713 10.80 11.14 -16.97
CA GLY A 713 10.95 10.64 -15.61
C GLY A 713 9.62 10.41 -14.87
N GLU A 714 9.58 9.29 -14.13
CA GLU A 714 8.66 8.94 -13.03
C GLU A 714 7.13 9.00 -13.25
N GLN A 715 6.60 9.47 -14.38
CA GLN A 715 5.15 9.52 -14.64
C GLN A 715 4.66 8.81 -15.90
N ASN A 716 5.56 8.29 -16.75
CA ASN A 716 5.21 7.70 -18.05
C ASN A 716 5.60 6.21 -18.20
N SER A 717 6.04 5.56 -17.12
CA SER A 717 5.88 4.11 -16.97
C SER A 717 4.39 3.78 -16.83
N LEU A 718 4.01 2.53 -17.13
CA LEU A 718 2.71 2.00 -16.74
C LEU A 718 2.66 1.78 -15.21
N ASP A 719 2.66 2.87 -14.43
CA ASP A 719 2.26 2.84 -13.01
C ASP A 719 0.75 2.52 -12.89
N MET A 720 0.00 2.74 -13.97
CA MET A 720 -1.36 2.24 -14.19
C MET A 720 -1.43 0.74 -14.55
N ASN A 721 -0.35 -0.03 -14.46
CA ASN A 721 -0.38 -1.49 -14.64
C ASN A 721 -1.24 -2.22 -13.60
N LYS A 722 -1.73 -1.52 -12.56
CA LYS A 722 -2.42 -2.13 -11.43
C LYS A 722 -3.68 -1.38 -11.04
N ILE A 723 -4.69 -2.14 -10.62
CA ILE A 723 -5.93 -1.61 -10.03
C ILE A 723 -5.87 -1.88 -8.53
N SER A 724 -5.71 -0.81 -7.76
CA SER A 724 -5.64 -0.84 -6.31
C SER A 724 -7.04 -0.72 -5.68
N ILE A 725 -7.64 -1.84 -5.28
CA ILE A 725 -8.89 -1.84 -4.51
C ILE A 725 -8.57 -1.96 -3.02
N TYR A 726 -8.98 -0.95 -2.26
CA TYR A 726 -8.88 -0.93 -0.80
C TYR A 726 -10.20 -1.34 -0.17
N TYR A 727 -10.17 -2.28 0.77
CA TYR A 727 -11.31 -2.56 1.64
C TYR A 727 -10.86 -2.73 3.10
N GLN A 728 -11.81 -2.50 4.01
CA GLN A 728 -11.61 -2.61 5.45
C GLN A 728 -12.30 -3.85 5.99
N ILE A 729 -11.67 -4.57 6.91
CA ILE A 729 -12.24 -5.70 7.67
C ILE A 729 -11.95 -5.47 9.15
N GLY A 730 -12.96 -5.01 9.90
CA GLY A 730 -12.76 -4.60 11.29
C GLY A 730 -11.70 -3.49 11.41
N TYR A 731 -10.57 -3.82 12.04
CA TYR A 731 -9.42 -2.91 12.20
C TYR A 731 -8.38 -3.00 11.07
N PHE A 732 -8.51 -3.95 10.15
CA PHE A 732 -7.55 -4.19 9.06
C PHE A 732 -7.96 -3.44 7.79
N SER A 733 -6.99 -2.82 7.13
CA SER A 733 -7.12 -2.30 5.76
C SER A 733 -6.25 -3.14 4.84
N GLU A 734 -6.84 -3.77 3.83
CA GLU A 734 -6.13 -4.59 2.87
C GLU A 734 -6.23 -3.97 1.48
N LEU A 735 -5.14 -4.08 0.72
CA LEU A 735 -5.01 -3.60 -0.65
C LEU A 735 -4.87 -4.81 -1.56
N GLN A 736 -5.79 -4.94 -2.51
CA GLN A 736 -5.71 -5.93 -3.57
C GLN A 736 -5.37 -5.24 -4.90
N GLU A 737 -4.40 -5.80 -5.62
CA GLU A 737 -3.90 -5.29 -6.88
C GLU A 737 -4.22 -6.27 -8.02
N TYR A 738 -4.96 -5.83 -9.04
CA TYR A 738 -5.09 -6.58 -10.30
C TYR A 738 -4.13 -6.03 -11.34
N ASN A 739 -3.20 -6.87 -11.81
CA ASN A 739 -2.18 -6.49 -12.79
C ASN A 739 -2.70 -6.66 -14.23
N ILE A 740 -2.45 -5.66 -15.09
CA ILE A 740 -2.67 -5.75 -16.54
C ILE A 740 -1.69 -6.77 -17.12
N LYS A 741 -2.20 -7.65 -18.00
CA LYS A 741 -1.40 -8.62 -18.75
C LYS A 741 -1.54 -8.37 -20.25
N ALA A 742 -0.46 -8.54 -21.00
CA ALA A 742 -0.46 -8.45 -22.46
C ALA A 742 0.24 -9.66 -23.09
N PHE A 743 -0.31 -10.17 -24.20
CA PHE A 743 0.32 -11.24 -24.97
C PHE A 743 1.04 -10.66 -26.19
N VAL A 744 2.36 -10.55 -26.08
CA VAL A 744 3.21 -9.87 -27.05
C VAL A 744 4.01 -10.88 -27.85
N THR A 745 4.05 -10.72 -29.17
CA THR A 745 4.94 -11.46 -30.06
C THR A 745 6.36 -10.94 -29.90
N TRP A 746 7.23 -11.65 -29.19
CA TRP A 746 8.61 -11.28 -28.89
C TRP A 746 9.60 -12.29 -29.47
N LYS A 747 10.56 -11.84 -30.28
CA LYS A 747 11.62 -12.68 -30.89
C LYS A 747 11.05 -13.95 -31.57
N GLY A 748 9.95 -13.77 -32.31
CA GLY A 748 9.26 -14.84 -33.06
C GLY A 748 8.35 -15.79 -32.26
N LYS A 749 8.10 -15.53 -30.97
CA LYS A 749 7.21 -16.34 -30.11
C LYS A 749 6.26 -15.45 -29.31
N GLU A 750 5.09 -15.95 -28.95
CA GLU A 750 4.17 -15.20 -28.07
C GLU A 750 4.52 -15.46 -26.59
N TYR A 751 4.56 -14.40 -25.78
CA TYR A 751 4.74 -14.46 -24.33
C TYR A 751 3.70 -13.60 -23.62
N GLU A 752 3.28 -14.03 -22.44
CA GLU A 752 2.49 -13.22 -21.50
C GLU A 752 3.44 -12.32 -20.70
N TYR A 753 3.14 -11.02 -20.67
CA TYR A 753 3.87 -10.01 -19.91
C TYR A 753 2.96 -9.33 -18.90
N GLU A 754 3.45 -9.24 -17.67
CA GLU A 754 2.74 -8.65 -16.52
C GLU A 754 3.68 -7.65 -15.82
N SER A 755 4.56 -8.12 -14.93
CA SER A 755 5.42 -7.26 -14.08
C SER A 755 6.40 -6.35 -14.83
N ILE A 756 6.85 -6.74 -16.03
CA ILE A 756 7.79 -5.97 -16.86
C ILE A 756 7.14 -5.37 -18.12
N LEU A 757 5.81 -5.42 -18.24
CA LEU A 757 5.08 -4.94 -19.42
C LEU A 757 5.43 -3.48 -19.78
N GLY A 758 5.58 -2.62 -18.78
CA GLY A 758 5.95 -1.20 -18.97
C GLY A 758 7.35 -0.93 -19.53
N LEU A 759 8.22 -1.95 -19.60
CA LEU A 759 9.55 -1.87 -20.20
C LEU A 759 9.55 -2.15 -21.72
N LEU A 760 8.48 -2.75 -22.25
CA LEU A 760 8.42 -3.12 -23.65
C LEU A 760 8.20 -1.91 -24.55
N ARG A 761 8.98 -1.82 -25.63
CA ARG A 761 8.77 -0.88 -26.75
C ARG A 761 8.81 -1.67 -28.04
N VAL A 762 7.64 -1.90 -28.65
CA VAL A 762 7.47 -2.89 -29.73
C VAL A 762 6.70 -2.28 -30.90
N ILE A 763 7.27 -2.43 -32.09
CA ILE A 763 6.58 -2.23 -33.37
C ILE A 763 6.63 -3.55 -34.15
N ASN A 764 5.46 -4.12 -34.43
CA ASN A 764 5.31 -5.31 -35.25
C ASN A 764 4.31 -5.05 -36.38
N LEU A 765 4.84 -4.89 -37.60
CA LEU A 765 4.07 -4.65 -38.84
C LEU A 765 4.16 -5.86 -39.80
N SER A 766 4.70 -6.99 -39.33
CA SER A 766 5.04 -8.14 -40.17
C SER A 766 3.84 -8.80 -40.87
N SER A 767 4.09 -9.59 -41.90
CA SER A 767 3.06 -10.36 -42.63
C SER A 767 1.91 -9.45 -43.11
N ASN A 768 2.26 -8.42 -43.87
CA ASN A 768 1.34 -7.46 -44.49
C ASN A 768 1.73 -7.27 -45.98
N ARG A 769 1.29 -6.18 -46.61
CA ARG A 769 1.62 -5.80 -47.99
C ARG A 769 2.19 -4.37 -48.05
N LEU A 770 2.87 -3.93 -47.00
CA LEU A 770 3.47 -2.61 -46.92
C LEU A 770 4.56 -2.45 -47.98
N ASP A 771 4.63 -1.29 -48.61
CA ASP A 771 5.53 -0.99 -49.71
C ASP A 771 6.26 0.36 -49.51
N GLY A 772 7.04 0.80 -50.51
CA GLY A 772 7.88 1.98 -50.40
C GLY A 772 9.14 1.74 -49.56
N GLU A 773 9.72 2.81 -49.03
CA GLU A 773 10.93 2.78 -48.20
C GLU A 773 10.57 2.88 -46.70
N VAL A 774 11.47 2.44 -45.83
CA VAL A 774 11.35 2.67 -44.38
C VAL A 774 11.70 4.13 -44.08
N PRO A 775 10.79 4.94 -43.47
CA PRO A 775 11.05 6.34 -43.20
C PRO A 775 12.25 6.53 -42.26
N MET A 776 13.07 7.54 -42.52
CA MET A 776 14.27 7.83 -41.70
C MET A 776 13.91 8.18 -40.25
N GLU A 777 12.75 8.78 -40.05
CA GLU A 777 12.15 9.13 -38.77
C GLU A 777 11.93 7.90 -37.86
N LEU A 778 11.86 6.68 -38.41
CA LEU A 778 11.86 5.46 -37.60
C LEU A 778 13.13 5.33 -36.75
N THR A 779 14.27 5.89 -37.21
CA THR A 779 15.54 5.85 -36.47
C THR A 779 15.60 6.82 -35.27
N ASP A 780 14.60 7.68 -35.10
CA ASP A 780 14.44 8.54 -33.92
C ASP A 780 13.85 7.79 -32.70
N LEU A 781 13.29 6.60 -32.90
CA LEU A 781 12.63 5.78 -31.87
C LEU A 781 13.64 5.06 -30.96
N VAL A 782 14.58 5.80 -30.35
CA VAL A 782 15.77 5.23 -29.70
C VAL A 782 15.49 4.33 -28.50
N GLU A 783 14.30 4.38 -27.89
CA GLU A 783 13.88 3.47 -26.82
C GLU A 783 13.26 2.16 -27.34
N LEU A 784 13.14 1.97 -28.67
CA LEU A 784 12.52 0.79 -29.28
C LEU A 784 13.33 -0.48 -28.99
N ALA A 785 12.67 -1.49 -28.43
CA ALA A 785 13.27 -2.75 -28.02
C ALA A 785 13.02 -3.89 -29.03
N GLN A 786 11.92 -3.83 -29.81
CA GLN A 786 11.70 -4.72 -30.96
C GLN A 786 11.11 -3.98 -32.17
N LEU A 787 11.68 -4.28 -33.34
CA LEU A 787 11.15 -3.92 -34.65
C LEU A 787 11.00 -5.18 -35.52
N ASN A 788 9.78 -5.47 -35.96
CA ASN A 788 9.51 -6.54 -36.92
C ASN A 788 8.73 -5.98 -38.13
N LEU A 789 9.38 -5.96 -39.29
CA LEU A 789 8.84 -5.53 -40.58
C LEU A 789 8.80 -6.68 -41.60
N SER A 790 9.09 -7.90 -41.16
CA SER A 790 9.24 -9.07 -42.04
C SER A 790 7.99 -9.39 -42.88
N ARG A 791 8.18 -10.09 -44.00
CA ARG A 791 7.09 -10.56 -44.88
C ARG A 791 6.19 -9.40 -45.33
N ASN A 792 6.82 -8.43 -45.99
CA ASN A 792 6.18 -7.27 -46.62
C ASN A 792 6.81 -7.03 -48.01
N ASN A 793 6.43 -5.94 -48.68
CA ASN A 793 6.95 -5.53 -49.97
C ASN A 793 7.92 -4.32 -49.84
N LEU A 794 8.47 -4.05 -48.65
CA LEU A 794 9.32 -2.88 -48.39
C LEU A 794 10.59 -2.92 -49.25
N SER A 795 11.08 -1.75 -49.61
CA SER A 795 12.13 -1.55 -50.61
C SER A 795 13.08 -0.42 -50.20
N GLY A 796 14.05 -0.10 -51.07
CA GLY A 796 15.09 0.88 -50.76
C GLY A 796 16.15 0.32 -49.82
N ALA A 797 16.99 1.20 -49.28
CA ALA A 797 18.06 0.83 -48.36
C ALA A 797 17.57 0.77 -46.90
N ILE A 798 18.22 -0.08 -46.08
CA ILE A 798 18.05 0.00 -44.62
C ILE A 798 18.60 1.37 -44.15
N PRO A 799 17.83 2.17 -43.37
CA PRO A 799 18.26 3.51 -42.97
C PRO A 799 19.65 3.54 -42.31
N LEU A 800 20.54 4.41 -42.79
CA LEU A 800 21.94 4.48 -42.32
C LEU A 800 22.05 4.72 -40.80
N ASN A 801 21.10 5.44 -40.23
CA ASN A 801 21.02 5.76 -38.80
C ASN A 801 20.34 4.66 -37.95
N ILE A 802 20.06 3.46 -38.48
CA ILE A 802 19.43 2.38 -37.70
C ILE A 802 20.21 2.03 -36.41
N GLY A 803 21.52 2.27 -36.40
CA GLY A 803 22.39 2.14 -35.22
C GLY A 803 22.08 3.09 -34.05
N SER A 804 21.21 4.10 -34.24
CA SER A 804 20.71 4.96 -33.16
C SER A 804 19.76 4.23 -32.21
N LEU A 805 19.13 3.14 -32.66
CA LEU A 805 18.20 2.31 -31.89
C LEU A 805 18.95 1.43 -30.86
N ASN A 806 19.67 2.06 -29.93
CA ASN A 806 20.61 1.37 -29.03
C ASN A 806 19.94 0.45 -27.98
N LYS A 807 18.62 0.53 -27.82
CA LYS A 807 17.81 -0.40 -27.00
C LYS A 807 17.32 -1.63 -27.75
N LEU A 808 17.53 -1.71 -29.07
CA LEU A 808 16.89 -2.71 -29.92
C LEU A 808 17.46 -4.12 -29.67
N GLU A 809 16.65 -4.98 -29.03
CA GLU A 809 16.98 -6.38 -28.78
C GLU A 809 16.56 -7.33 -29.91
N SER A 810 15.64 -6.91 -30.78
CA SER A 810 15.09 -7.78 -31.83
C SER A 810 14.79 -6.99 -33.09
N LEU A 811 15.46 -7.36 -34.19
CA LEU A 811 15.25 -6.80 -35.52
C LEU A 811 14.92 -7.90 -36.52
N ASP A 812 13.75 -7.82 -37.16
CA ASP A 812 13.37 -8.74 -38.23
C ASP A 812 12.92 -7.94 -39.47
N LEU A 813 13.73 -8.01 -40.52
CA LEU A 813 13.49 -7.39 -41.82
C LEU A 813 13.34 -8.46 -42.93
N SER A 814 13.25 -9.74 -42.55
CA SER A 814 13.28 -10.87 -43.48
C SER A 814 12.12 -10.86 -44.48
N HIS A 815 12.30 -11.47 -45.66
CA HIS A 815 11.29 -11.53 -46.72
C HIS A 815 10.73 -10.15 -47.11
N ASN A 816 11.60 -9.30 -47.65
CA ASN A 816 11.30 -7.98 -48.21
C ASN A 816 12.12 -7.75 -49.49
N ASN A 817 12.09 -6.54 -50.06
CA ASN A 817 12.85 -6.13 -51.23
C ASN A 817 13.98 -5.12 -50.88
N PHE A 818 14.56 -5.19 -49.67
CA PHE A 818 15.63 -4.26 -49.26
C PHE A 818 16.89 -4.45 -50.11
N VAL A 819 17.51 -3.34 -50.51
CA VAL A 819 18.70 -3.28 -51.36
C VAL A 819 19.87 -2.55 -50.68
N GLY A 820 21.07 -2.70 -51.23
CA GLY A 820 22.26 -1.97 -50.76
C GLY A 820 22.94 -2.64 -49.56
N GLU A 821 23.82 -1.89 -48.88
CA GLU A 821 24.65 -2.43 -47.79
C GLU A 821 23.93 -2.49 -46.45
N ILE A 822 24.29 -3.46 -45.60
CA ILE A 822 23.90 -3.49 -44.19
C ILE A 822 24.61 -2.31 -43.48
N PRO A 823 23.90 -1.35 -42.88
CA PRO A 823 24.54 -0.17 -42.31
C PRO A 823 25.53 -0.51 -41.19
N ILE A 824 26.73 0.06 -41.26
CA ILE A 824 27.78 -0.07 -40.23
C ILE A 824 27.32 0.37 -38.82
N GLY A 825 26.24 1.16 -38.72
CA GLY A 825 25.60 1.49 -37.45
C GLY A 825 25.03 0.26 -36.71
N LEU A 826 24.58 -0.77 -37.42
CA LEU A 826 23.99 -1.98 -36.83
C LEU A 826 25.00 -2.75 -35.95
N ALA A 827 26.29 -2.68 -36.30
CA ALA A 827 27.40 -3.24 -35.51
C ALA A 827 27.57 -2.59 -34.11
N LYS A 828 26.89 -1.46 -33.82
CA LYS A 828 26.94 -0.73 -32.55
C LYS A 828 25.78 -1.07 -31.60
N ILE A 829 24.80 -1.86 -32.05
CA ILE A 829 23.64 -2.25 -31.23
C ILE A 829 24.00 -3.50 -30.42
N PHE A 830 24.73 -3.31 -29.31
CA PHE A 830 25.20 -4.41 -28.44
C PHE A 830 24.07 -5.13 -27.68
N SER A 831 22.86 -4.58 -27.67
CA SER A 831 21.65 -5.16 -27.09
C SER A 831 20.96 -6.17 -28.02
N LEU A 832 21.29 -6.19 -29.31
CA LEU A 832 20.60 -6.97 -30.34
C LEU A 832 20.79 -8.48 -30.09
N ALA A 833 19.72 -9.17 -29.70
CA ALA A 833 19.73 -10.59 -29.35
C ALA A 833 18.96 -11.47 -30.36
N TYR A 834 18.23 -10.88 -31.29
CA TYR A 834 17.60 -11.54 -32.44
C TYR A 834 17.79 -10.66 -33.68
N LEU A 835 18.25 -11.27 -34.77
CA LEU A 835 18.38 -10.63 -36.07
C LEU A 835 17.95 -11.59 -37.18
N ASP A 836 17.11 -11.13 -38.09
CA ASP A 836 16.87 -11.79 -39.38
C ASP A 836 16.77 -10.75 -40.50
N LEU A 837 17.65 -10.89 -41.50
CA LEU A 837 17.74 -10.09 -42.73
C LEU A 837 17.59 -10.97 -43.98
N SER A 838 17.16 -12.23 -43.82
CA SER A 838 17.09 -13.21 -44.89
C SER A 838 16.06 -12.87 -45.97
N TYR A 839 16.23 -13.42 -47.16
CA TYR A 839 15.33 -13.23 -48.32
C TYR A 839 15.08 -11.73 -48.63
N ASN A 840 16.16 -11.05 -49.01
CA ASN A 840 16.21 -9.66 -49.44
C ASN A 840 17.19 -9.53 -50.63
N HIS A 841 17.50 -8.30 -51.06
CA HIS A 841 18.46 -8.00 -52.12
C HIS A 841 19.68 -7.21 -51.59
N LEU A 842 20.10 -7.51 -50.35
CA LEU A 842 21.23 -6.84 -49.70
C LEU A 842 22.56 -7.25 -50.33
N SER A 843 23.55 -6.35 -50.25
CA SER A 843 24.86 -6.49 -50.89
C SER A 843 26.02 -6.03 -50.02
N GLY A 844 27.24 -6.41 -50.35
CA GLY A 844 28.46 -5.95 -49.67
C GLY A 844 28.88 -6.81 -48.47
N SER A 845 29.85 -6.33 -47.71
CA SER A 845 30.37 -7.06 -46.54
C SER A 845 29.46 -6.92 -45.32
N ILE A 846 29.14 -8.03 -44.65
CA ILE A 846 28.49 -8.00 -43.34
C ILE A 846 29.40 -7.24 -42.35
N PRO A 847 28.92 -6.16 -41.69
CA PRO A 847 29.72 -5.39 -40.75
C PRO A 847 30.31 -6.24 -39.61
N ILE A 848 31.57 -5.99 -39.26
CA ILE A 848 32.29 -6.75 -38.23
C ILE A 848 31.96 -6.20 -36.84
N SER A 849 31.53 -7.08 -35.95
CA SER A 849 31.22 -6.82 -34.53
C SER A 849 31.28 -8.13 -33.73
N THR A 850 31.08 -8.06 -32.42
CA THR A 850 30.80 -9.27 -31.62
C THR A 850 29.40 -9.81 -31.90
N GLN A 851 28.42 -8.93 -32.14
CA GLN A 851 27.01 -9.30 -32.18
C GLN A 851 26.57 -9.90 -33.51
N LEU A 852 26.87 -9.24 -34.64
CA LEU A 852 26.44 -9.70 -35.96
C LEU A 852 27.05 -11.06 -36.35
N GLN A 853 28.31 -11.30 -35.96
CA GLN A 853 29.01 -12.56 -36.19
C GLN A 853 28.60 -13.68 -35.21
N SER A 854 27.79 -13.39 -34.18
CA SER A 854 27.22 -14.41 -33.29
C SER A 854 25.94 -15.06 -33.84
N PHE A 855 25.27 -14.41 -34.79
CA PHE A 855 24.06 -14.94 -35.41
C PHE A 855 24.37 -16.05 -36.42
N ASN A 856 23.38 -16.91 -36.66
CA ASN A 856 23.51 -17.99 -37.64
C ASN A 856 23.53 -17.43 -39.07
N ALA A 857 24.22 -18.11 -39.99
CA ALA A 857 24.17 -17.80 -41.42
C ALA A 857 22.74 -17.77 -41.99
N SER A 858 21.78 -18.49 -41.38
CA SER A 858 20.36 -18.42 -41.72
C SER A 858 19.77 -17.01 -41.64
N SER A 859 20.25 -16.15 -40.74
CA SER A 859 19.81 -14.74 -40.61
C SER A 859 20.17 -13.87 -41.82
N TYR A 860 20.93 -14.39 -42.79
CA TYR A 860 21.43 -13.66 -43.96
C TYR A 860 21.17 -14.40 -45.29
N VAL A 861 20.60 -15.61 -45.25
CA VAL A 861 20.34 -16.45 -46.44
C VAL A 861 19.36 -15.77 -47.41
N GLY A 862 19.34 -16.15 -48.69
CA GLY A 862 18.42 -15.55 -49.66
C GLY A 862 18.82 -14.15 -50.16
N ASN A 863 20.01 -13.65 -49.82
CA ASN A 863 20.65 -12.44 -50.38
C ASN A 863 21.75 -12.83 -51.39
N GLU A 864 21.43 -13.75 -52.30
CA GLU A 864 22.37 -14.80 -52.75
C GLU A 864 23.54 -14.34 -53.65
N ASP A 865 23.43 -13.20 -54.34
CA ASP A 865 24.50 -12.65 -55.19
C ASP A 865 25.25 -11.47 -54.56
N GLY A 866 24.81 -10.99 -53.38
CA GLY A 866 25.24 -9.69 -52.84
C GLY A 866 26.09 -9.74 -51.57
N LEU A 867 25.68 -10.51 -50.55
CA LEU A 867 26.30 -10.47 -49.22
C LEU A 867 27.53 -11.38 -49.09
N CYS A 868 28.54 -10.91 -48.36
CA CYS A 868 29.78 -11.64 -48.10
C CYS A 868 30.34 -11.40 -46.68
N GLY A 869 31.22 -12.29 -46.22
CA GLY A 869 31.84 -12.23 -44.89
C GLY A 869 31.08 -13.00 -43.81
N LEU A 870 31.74 -13.27 -42.69
CA LEU A 870 31.16 -14.06 -41.60
C LEU A 870 29.88 -13.40 -41.04
N PRO A 871 28.82 -14.19 -40.75
CA PRO A 871 28.78 -15.65 -40.66
C PRO A 871 28.58 -16.42 -41.99
N LEU A 872 28.47 -15.74 -43.14
CA LEU A 872 28.42 -16.42 -44.45
C LEU A 872 29.81 -16.96 -44.84
N LEU A 873 29.83 -18.09 -45.54
CA LEU A 873 31.07 -18.66 -46.11
C LEU A 873 31.53 -17.95 -47.40
N THR A 874 30.67 -17.09 -47.96
CA THR A 874 30.95 -16.28 -49.16
C THR A 874 32.06 -15.27 -48.87
N LYS A 875 33.18 -15.36 -49.59
CA LYS A 875 34.33 -14.46 -49.40
C LYS A 875 34.11 -13.12 -50.08
N CYS A 876 34.41 -12.02 -49.39
CA CYS A 876 34.35 -10.68 -49.99
C CYS A 876 35.48 -10.45 -51.01
N PRO A 877 35.22 -9.77 -52.14
CA PRO A 877 36.26 -9.36 -53.07
C PRO A 877 37.28 -8.42 -52.39
N GLY A 878 38.56 -8.75 -52.47
CA GLY A 878 39.66 -7.87 -52.02
C GLY A 878 40.29 -8.16 -50.66
N ASN A 879 39.71 -9.03 -49.82
CA ASN A 879 40.32 -9.38 -48.53
C ASN A 879 41.42 -10.44 -48.67
N HIS A 880 42.68 -10.02 -48.51
CA HIS A 880 43.80 -10.91 -48.19
C HIS A 880 43.56 -11.62 -46.84
N PRO A 881 44.06 -12.85 -46.64
CA PRO A 881 43.80 -13.62 -45.43
C PRO A 881 44.60 -13.07 -44.24
N ILE A 882 43.93 -12.36 -43.32
CA ILE A 882 44.45 -12.11 -41.98
C ILE A 882 44.03 -13.26 -41.07
N PHE A 883 44.78 -14.35 -41.17
CA PHE A 883 44.89 -15.36 -40.12
C PHE A 883 46.33 -15.89 -40.09
N LYS A 884 47.14 -15.29 -39.21
CA LYS A 884 48.17 -16.03 -38.49
C LYS A 884 47.95 -15.77 -37.01
N ASN A 885 47.69 -16.84 -36.28
CA ASN A 885 47.76 -16.83 -34.83
C ASN A 885 49.25 -16.84 -34.46
N ASP A 886 49.73 -15.80 -33.79
CA ASP A 886 50.96 -15.89 -33.00
C ASP A 886 50.55 -16.41 -31.62
N ASP A 887 50.54 -17.73 -31.47
CA ASP A 887 50.39 -18.40 -30.18
C ASP A 887 51.81 -18.71 -29.66
N PRO A 888 52.31 -18.04 -28.61
CA PRO A 888 53.68 -18.20 -28.16
C PRO A 888 53.79 -19.34 -27.15
N ASN A 889 53.82 -20.59 -27.63
CA ASN A 889 54.40 -21.75 -26.92
C ASN A 889 54.32 -23.02 -27.81
N ASP A 890 55.38 -23.30 -28.58
CA ASP A 890 56.01 -24.62 -28.49
C ASP A 890 57.48 -24.53 -28.92
N SER A 891 58.32 -25.38 -28.34
CA SER A 891 59.77 -25.40 -28.53
C SER A 891 60.20 -26.20 -29.77
N ASP A 892 61.39 -25.89 -30.32
CA ASP A 892 62.64 -26.64 -30.05
C ASP A 892 63.65 -26.72 -31.24
N PHE A 893 64.94 -26.86 -30.90
CA PHE A 893 66.12 -27.27 -31.70
C PHE A 893 66.72 -26.44 -32.88
N ASP A 894 67.92 -25.90 -32.61
CA ASP A 894 69.21 -26.00 -33.34
C ASP A 894 69.31 -25.92 -34.88
N HIS A 895 70.05 -24.94 -35.41
CA HIS A 895 71.51 -25.09 -35.66
C HIS A 895 72.19 -23.87 -36.33
N GLU A 896 73.42 -23.58 -35.87
CA GLU A 896 74.58 -22.95 -36.56
C GLU A 896 74.43 -22.27 -37.95
N LYS A 897 74.61 -20.93 -38.02
CA LYS A 897 75.92 -20.29 -38.31
C LYS A 897 75.89 -18.76 -38.27
#